data_AF-A0A1V5WPJ2-F1
#
_entry.id   AF-A0A1V5WPJ2-F1
#
_cell.length_a   1.000
_cell.length_b   1.000
_cell.length_c   1.000
_cell.angle_alpha   90.00
_cell.angle_beta   90.00
_cell.angle_gamma   90.00
#
_symmetry.space_group_name_H-M   'P 1'
#
loop_
_entity.id
_entity.type
_entity.pdbx_description
1 polymer ?
#
loop_
_entity_poly.entity_id
_entity_poly.type
_entity_poly.pdbx_seq_one_letter_code
_entity_poly.pdbx_strand_id
1 'polypeptide(L)'
;MEDYKHFVKDQKQEAKDHGGFVGGKLSSPQRLKNNVEYRSMVTLDLDDAELGFIDKFKRDFEYTCCLYSTHGHRPDSPRYRIVIPLTRDVEGDEYVAISRLLASELGIEQVDPVSFQTNQLMYWPSTPYDGIYIYEKLEKTPLNPDPFLSKYPNWNDLTTLPKKEKETHVNSGLVGRKQADPLEKDGIVGAFCRAYSISEAIDTLLPNIYEDVGGNRYHYIPSSSVAGAINYDDKFFYSHHANDPAVGQTLNSFNLVRIHLFGDDKPSFKKMVEFARNDEKVKALISDERIEEAKKDFDDDVDLSWMRQLVKNDDGVIANDVNNLVIILQNDENLKNIAYNTLANTAEVRGEVPWARATSTKYWRDTDDSQLKIYIAKHYCDFSDRNFENAFKKVTEDRAFNPVKDYLDNLPKWDGIKRVETLFIKYLDADDNAYTKEVTRKWFAAAIARIYQPGIKFDNIIVLDGKQGVGKSTIIKSLVNPDFFSDSLQLSDMEDTKKAGEKVQGFWVIEIQELAGMRKADIEKVKAFISSTDDKYRASYGKHVEWHPRSCIIFATVNGEQGYLRDLTGNRRFWVIKINSTNVIPNFNFDKHFKDHLWAEAKHYYESGEELFLSGEYLDIATQYQNNAMEKDDRVGIVEKYLEEMLPDNWDDFGIEDRRYYFNKEFDTYHTPKEPFGPAIYQREEVSPMEIFCECFNKDKGDFDGKEGRAIAAILMQIEGWAKTDKRKTMGPYGKQTVYIRKKK
;
A
#
# COMPACT_ATOMS: atom_id res chain seq x y z
N MET A 1 -3.58 53.88 52.92
CA MET A 1 -2.64 54.66 52.12
C MET A 1 -1.24 54.21 52.46
N GLU A 2 -0.89 54.12 53.76
CA GLU A 2 0.34 53.42 54.20
C GLU A 2 0.44 52.00 53.61
N ASP A 3 -0.58 51.16 53.80
CA ASP A 3 -0.59 49.79 53.25
C ASP A 3 -0.60 49.77 51.71
N TYR A 4 -1.39 50.68 51.11
CA TYR A 4 -1.59 50.77 49.66
C TYR A 4 -0.28 51.04 48.89
N LYS A 5 0.66 51.79 49.48
CA LYS A 5 1.99 52.05 48.87
C LYS A 5 2.73 50.74 48.59
N HIS A 6 2.61 49.77 49.48
CA HIS A 6 3.32 48.49 49.46
C HIS A 6 2.62 47.40 48.64
N PHE A 7 1.38 47.63 48.17
CA PHE A 7 0.66 46.67 47.34
C PHE A 7 1.37 46.42 46.01
N VAL A 8 1.38 45.15 45.58
CA VAL A 8 1.77 44.77 44.21
C VAL A 8 0.67 45.15 43.20
N LYS A 9 0.97 45.08 41.90
CA LYS A 9 0.08 45.59 40.84
C LYS A 9 -1.35 45.05 40.92
N ASP A 10 -1.52 43.74 41.13
CA ASP A 10 -2.84 43.11 41.15
C ASP A 10 -3.66 43.52 42.38
N GLN A 11 -3.00 43.59 43.55
CA GLN A 11 -3.61 44.11 44.79
C GLN A 11 -4.00 45.59 44.64
N LYS A 12 -3.19 46.39 43.95
CA LYS A 12 -3.52 47.79 43.64
C LYS A 12 -4.70 47.92 42.69
N GLN A 13 -4.91 46.94 41.81
CA GLN A 13 -6.04 46.91 40.89
C GLN A 13 -7.33 46.54 41.64
N GLU A 14 -7.29 45.47 42.42
CA GLU A 14 -8.41 44.99 43.23
C GLU A 14 -8.88 46.05 44.23
N ALA A 15 -7.96 46.73 44.91
CA ALA A 15 -8.28 47.79 45.86
C ALA A 15 -8.97 49.02 45.23
N LYS A 16 -8.82 49.24 43.91
CA LYS A 16 -9.47 50.35 43.18
C LYS A 16 -10.77 49.94 42.50
N ASP A 17 -11.01 48.64 42.35
CA ASP A 17 -12.09 48.12 41.52
C ASP A 17 -13.42 48.09 42.29
N HIS A 18 -14.10 49.23 42.30
CA HIS A 18 -15.46 49.36 42.80
C HIS A 18 -16.49 49.49 41.66
N GLY A 19 -16.11 49.07 40.44
CA GLY A 19 -16.81 49.38 39.20
C GLY A 19 -16.28 50.67 38.54
N GLY A 20 -16.89 51.06 37.42
CA GLY A 20 -16.48 52.27 36.70
C GLY A 20 -17.40 52.64 35.54
N PHE A 21 -16.93 53.57 34.70
CA PHE A 21 -17.64 54.08 33.54
C PHE A 21 -16.69 54.28 32.36
N VAL A 22 -17.18 54.09 31.14
CA VAL A 22 -16.46 54.49 29.92
C VAL A 22 -16.77 55.95 29.60
N GLY A 23 -18.02 56.40 29.76
CA GLY A 23 -18.43 57.78 29.42
C GLY A 23 -18.95 57.89 27.99
N GLY A 24 -19.80 56.93 27.59
CA GLY A 24 -20.34 56.76 26.24
C GLY A 24 -21.10 55.44 26.11
N LYS A 25 -21.33 54.99 24.87
CA LYS A 25 -22.04 53.73 24.57
C LYS A 25 -21.14 52.74 23.85
N LEU A 26 -21.26 51.47 24.23
CA LEU A 26 -20.65 50.33 23.54
C LEU A 26 -21.74 49.54 22.81
N SER A 27 -21.45 49.06 21.60
CA SER A 27 -22.34 48.19 20.82
C SER A 27 -22.46 46.78 21.42
N SER A 28 -21.46 46.35 22.19
CA SER A 28 -21.48 45.11 22.97
C SER A 28 -20.86 45.31 24.36
N PRO A 29 -21.08 44.39 25.31
CA PRO A 29 -20.45 44.46 26.64
C PRO A 29 -18.92 44.37 26.62
N GLN A 30 -18.31 43.90 25.53
CA GLN A 30 -16.87 43.78 25.39
C GLN A 30 -16.24 45.14 25.07
N ARG A 31 -15.24 45.55 25.86
CA ARG A 31 -14.51 46.82 25.72
C ARG A 31 -13.43 46.77 24.63
N LEU A 32 -13.82 46.45 23.40
CA LEU A 32 -12.95 46.54 22.22
C LEU A 32 -13.08 47.93 21.58
N LYS A 33 -12.03 48.41 20.90
CA LYS A 33 -12.01 49.76 20.28
C LYS A 33 -13.12 49.91 19.22
N ASN A 34 -13.32 48.88 18.40
CA ASN A 34 -14.36 48.81 17.39
C ASN A 34 -15.79 48.66 17.95
N ASN A 35 -15.94 48.41 19.25
CA ASN A 35 -17.26 48.36 19.90
C ASN A 35 -17.70 49.71 20.48
N VAL A 36 -16.85 50.74 20.44
CA VAL A 36 -17.22 52.08 20.95
C VAL A 36 -18.05 52.79 19.89
N GLU A 37 -19.35 52.98 20.16
CA GLU A 37 -20.24 53.72 19.26
C GLU A 37 -19.97 55.23 19.36
N TYR A 38 -19.93 55.76 20.59
CA TYR A 38 -19.68 57.17 20.84
C TYR A 38 -19.24 57.43 22.28
N ARG A 39 -18.73 58.65 22.53
CA ARG A 39 -18.35 59.19 23.84
C ARG A 39 -19.14 60.46 24.13
N SER A 40 -19.64 60.59 25.35
CA SER A 40 -20.44 61.74 25.82
C SER A 40 -19.65 62.67 26.75
N MET A 41 -18.44 62.27 27.14
CA MET A 41 -17.56 63.02 28.03
C MET A 41 -16.09 62.68 27.78
N VAL A 42 -15.22 63.67 27.97
CA VAL A 42 -13.77 63.48 28.01
C VAL A 42 -13.32 63.19 29.43
N THR A 43 -12.47 62.17 29.58
CA THR A 43 -11.91 61.75 30.86
C THR A 43 -10.40 61.78 30.79
N LEU A 44 -9.76 62.65 31.56
CA LEU A 44 -8.30 62.77 31.63
C LEU A 44 -7.82 62.28 32.98
N ASP A 45 -6.99 61.24 32.99
CA ASP A 45 -6.26 60.78 34.17
C ASP A 45 -4.92 61.50 34.23
N LEU A 46 -4.66 62.17 35.35
CA LEU A 46 -3.38 62.84 35.62
C LEU A 46 -2.67 62.04 36.70
N ASP A 47 -1.63 61.30 36.29
CA ASP A 47 -0.91 60.37 37.16
C ASP A 47 0.32 61.00 37.81
N ASP A 48 0.80 62.11 37.24
CA ASP A 48 1.97 62.89 37.68
C ASP A 48 1.65 64.40 37.62
N ALA A 49 0.60 64.84 38.33
CA ALA A 49 0.20 66.24 38.31
C ALA A 49 1.19 67.13 39.08
N GLU A 50 1.45 68.34 38.56
CA GLU A 50 2.32 69.32 39.20
C GLU A 50 1.82 69.72 40.60
N LEU A 51 2.74 70.03 41.51
CA LEU A 51 2.38 70.59 42.82
C LEU A 51 1.67 71.93 42.64
N GLY A 52 0.52 72.12 43.29
CA GLY A 52 -0.33 73.30 43.11
C GLY A 52 -1.21 73.28 41.85
N PHE A 53 -1.30 72.15 41.13
CA PHE A 53 -2.11 71.99 39.93
C PHE A 53 -3.57 72.46 40.13
N ILE A 54 -4.20 72.14 41.26
CA ILE A 54 -5.62 72.46 41.51
C ILE A 54 -5.88 73.97 41.41
N ASP A 55 -5.04 74.81 42.04
CA ASP A 55 -5.27 76.26 42.06
C ASP A 55 -5.08 76.87 40.67
N LYS A 56 -4.08 76.39 39.92
CA LYS A 56 -3.86 76.74 38.51
C LYS A 56 -5.05 76.30 37.65
N PHE A 57 -5.50 75.07 37.82
CA PHE A 57 -6.62 74.48 37.08
C PHE A 57 -7.93 75.26 37.31
N LYS A 58 -8.27 75.56 38.57
CA LYS A 58 -9.46 76.35 38.93
C LYS A 58 -9.49 77.72 38.26
N ARG A 59 -8.34 78.38 38.20
CA ARG A 59 -8.19 79.71 37.60
C ARG A 59 -8.26 79.64 36.07
N ASP A 60 -7.51 78.74 35.47
CA ASP A 60 -7.18 78.81 34.03
C ASP A 60 -8.09 77.91 33.15
N PHE A 61 -8.66 76.82 33.69
CA PHE A 61 -9.47 75.88 32.89
C PHE A 61 -10.86 76.44 32.57
N GLU A 62 -11.28 76.47 31.31
CA GLU A 62 -12.46 77.23 30.87
C GLU A 62 -13.79 76.47 30.92
N TYR A 63 -13.75 75.14 30.99
CA TYR A 63 -14.94 74.30 30.78
C TYR A 63 -15.56 73.77 32.08
N THR A 64 -16.87 73.47 32.02
CA THR A 64 -17.54 72.75 33.09
C THR A 64 -16.92 71.36 33.25
N CYS A 65 -16.53 71.00 34.47
CA CYS A 65 -15.95 69.69 34.76
C CYS A 65 -16.08 69.31 36.25
N CYS A 66 -15.90 68.01 36.50
CA CYS A 66 -15.60 67.49 37.84
C CYS A 66 -14.13 67.06 37.88
N LEU A 67 -13.40 67.51 38.90
CA LEU A 67 -12.06 67.03 39.22
C LEU A 67 -12.10 66.28 40.54
N TYR A 68 -11.45 65.12 40.61
CA TYR A 68 -11.29 64.40 41.87
C TYR A 68 -9.95 63.68 41.97
N SER A 69 -9.46 63.49 43.18
CA SER A 69 -8.25 62.69 43.43
C SER A 69 -8.48 61.21 43.11
N THR A 70 -7.53 60.56 42.45
CA THR A 70 -7.59 59.09 42.24
C THR A 70 -7.12 58.35 43.49
N HIS A 71 -7.44 57.05 43.61
CA HIS A 71 -7.14 56.23 44.79
C HIS A 71 -5.65 56.25 45.22
N GLY A 72 -4.73 56.51 44.30
CA GLY A 72 -3.29 56.57 44.58
C GLY A 72 -2.77 57.96 44.97
N HIS A 73 -3.63 58.97 45.05
CA HIS A 73 -3.27 60.37 45.29
C HIS A 73 -2.54 60.57 46.61
N ARG A 74 -1.41 61.28 46.61
CA ARG A 74 -0.76 61.77 47.83
C ARG A 74 -0.35 63.23 47.67
N PRO A 75 -0.22 64.01 48.75
CA PRO A 75 0.24 65.41 48.66
C PRO A 75 1.59 65.59 47.94
N ASP A 76 2.50 64.63 48.08
CA ASP A 76 3.83 64.59 47.45
C ASP A 76 3.81 63.97 46.03
N SER A 77 2.73 63.30 45.64
CA SER A 77 2.54 62.68 44.33
C SER A 77 1.08 62.85 43.90
N PRO A 78 0.70 64.06 43.46
CA PRO A 78 -0.69 64.40 43.19
C PRO A 78 -1.21 63.63 41.98
N ARG A 79 -2.35 62.96 42.15
CA ARG A 79 -3.07 62.25 41.09
C ARG A 79 -4.52 62.67 41.03
N TYR A 80 -5.02 63.00 39.85
CA TYR A 80 -6.38 63.50 39.65
C TYR A 80 -7.03 62.87 38.42
N ARG A 81 -8.36 62.83 38.42
CA ARG A 81 -9.15 62.59 37.22
C ARG A 81 -10.03 63.79 36.96
N ILE A 82 -10.08 64.21 35.70
CA ILE A 82 -10.92 65.31 35.22
C ILE A 82 -11.97 64.70 34.30
N VAL A 83 -13.24 64.97 34.57
CA VAL A 83 -14.39 64.52 33.79
C VAL A 83 -15.09 65.75 33.21
N ILE A 84 -15.11 65.85 31.89
CA ILE A 84 -15.59 67.01 31.13
C ILE A 84 -16.78 66.56 30.28
N PRO A 85 -18.03 66.88 30.68
CA PRO A 85 -19.21 66.56 29.87
C PRO A 85 -19.20 67.33 28.55
N LEU A 86 -19.59 66.66 27.47
CA LEU A 86 -19.74 67.25 26.14
C LEU A 86 -21.21 67.61 25.89
N THR A 87 -21.47 68.65 25.10
CA THR A 87 -22.85 69.03 24.73
C THR A 87 -23.48 68.12 23.69
N ARG A 88 -22.69 67.28 23.01
CA ARG A 88 -23.14 66.22 22.11
C ARG A 88 -22.22 65.01 22.21
N ASP A 89 -22.72 63.86 21.79
CA ASP A 89 -21.90 62.68 21.59
C ASP A 89 -20.88 62.90 20.46
N VAL A 90 -19.70 62.32 20.62
CA VAL A 90 -18.59 62.38 19.66
C VAL A 90 -18.13 60.99 19.27
N GLU A 91 -17.67 60.85 18.03
CA GLU A 91 -17.08 59.61 17.54
C GLU A 91 -15.67 59.38 18.10
N GLY A 92 -15.08 58.21 17.80
CA GLY A 92 -13.78 57.83 18.35
C GLY A 92 -12.66 58.83 18.00
N ASP A 93 -12.55 59.24 16.74
CA ASP A 93 -11.47 60.12 16.28
C ASP A 93 -11.64 61.54 16.85
N GLU A 94 -12.88 62.05 16.90
CA GLU A 94 -13.20 63.31 17.58
C GLU A 94 -12.83 63.24 19.07
N TYR A 95 -13.15 62.14 19.77
CA TYR A 95 -12.76 61.94 21.16
C TYR A 95 -11.24 61.99 21.35
N VAL A 96 -10.47 61.30 20.49
CA VAL A 96 -9.00 61.31 20.56
C VAL A 96 -8.45 62.72 20.32
N ALA A 97 -8.98 63.44 19.34
CA ALA A 97 -8.59 64.81 19.05
C ALA A 97 -8.87 65.74 20.24
N ILE A 98 -10.11 65.77 20.74
CA ILE A 98 -10.52 66.64 21.85
C ILE A 98 -9.70 66.32 23.10
N SER A 99 -9.55 65.03 23.45
CA SER A 99 -8.81 64.63 24.65
C SER A 99 -7.31 65.00 24.58
N ARG A 100 -6.66 64.83 23.42
CA ARG A 100 -5.25 65.21 23.23
C ARG A 100 -5.05 66.73 23.22
N LEU A 101 -5.95 67.48 22.58
CA LEU A 101 -5.89 68.94 22.54
C LEU A 101 -6.10 69.55 23.93
N LEU A 102 -7.10 69.07 24.70
CA LEU A 102 -7.30 69.47 26.09
C LEU A 102 -6.11 69.07 26.98
N ALA A 103 -5.54 67.88 26.79
CA ALA A 103 -4.32 67.49 27.50
C ALA A 103 -3.14 68.42 27.17
N SER A 104 -3.03 68.88 25.93
CA SER A 104 -2.03 69.86 25.53
C SER A 104 -2.20 71.21 26.25
N GLU A 105 -3.44 71.70 26.43
CA GLU A 105 -3.71 72.92 27.21
C GLU A 105 -3.33 72.77 28.69
N LEU A 106 -3.49 71.56 29.25
CA LEU A 106 -3.17 71.25 30.66
C LEU A 106 -1.70 70.91 30.91
N GLY A 107 -0.93 70.64 29.86
CA GLY A 107 0.40 70.03 29.94
C GLY A 107 0.32 68.51 29.73
N ILE A 108 0.47 68.08 28.48
CA ILE A 108 0.20 66.70 28.06
C ILE A 108 1.04 65.66 28.82
N GLU A 109 2.25 66.02 29.25
CA GLU A 109 3.15 65.14 29.98
C GLU A 109 2.56 64.63 31.31
N GLN A 110 1.64 65.38 31.92
CA GLN A 110 0.99 65.01 33.19
C GLN A 110 -0.17 64.02 33.00
N VAL A 111 -0.72 63.91 31.78
CA VAL A 111 -1.93 63.13 31.48
C VAL A 111 -1.57 61.71 31.05
N ASP A 112 -2.13 60.67 31.65
CA ASP A 112 -1.87 59.28 31.25
C ASP A 112 -2.37 59.01 29.82
N PRO A 113 -1.54 58.41 28.93
CA PRO A 113 -1.92 58.05 27.56
C PRO A 113 -3.19 57.21 27.42
N VAL A 114 -3.58 56.42 28.43
CA VAL A 114 -4.83 55.66 28.39
C VAL A 114 -6.07 56.56 28.32
N SER A 115 -5.94 57.84 28.73
CA SER A 115 -7.00 58.85 28.61
C SER A 115 -7.44 59.07 27.16
N PHE A 116 -6.54 58.84 26.20
CA PHE A 116 -6.80 59.00 24.78
C PHE A 116 -7.39 57.75 24.13
N GLN A 117 -7.62 56.66 24.88
CA GLN A 117 -8.23 55.44 24.33
C GLN A 117 -9.76 55.50 24.45
N THR A 118 -10.46 55.26 23.34
CA THR A 118 -11.92 55.36 23.25
C THR A 118 -12.64 54.34 24.13
N ASN A 119 -12.07 53.14 24.28
CA ASN A 119 -12.60 52.03 25.09
C ASN A 119 -12.08 52.02 26.55
N GLN A 120 -11.40 53.08 27.00
CA GLN A 120 -10.88 53.17 28.36
C GLN A 120 -12.02 53.24 29.38
N LEU A 121 -11.98 52.34 30.37
CA LEU A 121 -12.83 52.37 31.55
C LEU A 121 -12.12 53.16 32.64
N MET A 122 -12.85 54.09 33.23
CA MET A 122 -12.44 54.86 34.37
C MET A 122 -13.12 54.30 35.61
N TYR A 123 -12.34 53.91 36.62
CA TYR A 123 -12.88 53.44 37.90
C TYR A 123 -13.73 54.52 38.59
N TRP A 124 -14.72 54.12 39.39
CA TRP A 124 -15.43 55.06 40.24
C TRP A 124 -14.46 55.78 41.20
N PRO A 125 -14.74 57.04 41.59
CA PRO A 125 -13.94 57.74 42.60
C PRO A 125 -13.82 56.92 43.88
N SER A 126 -12.60 56.70 44.35
CA SER A 126 -12.31 55.98 45.59
C SER A 126 -11.04 56.53 46.25
N THR A 127 -10.95 56.35 47.56
CA THR A 127 -9.79 56.73 48.38
C THR A 127 -9.55 55.65 49.44
N PRO A 128 -8.30 55.38 49.85
CA PRO A 128 -8.03 54.63 51.07
C PRO A 128 -8.67 55.31 52.29
N TYR A 129 -9.01 54.55 53.34
CA TYR A 129 -9.65 55.05 54.56
C TYR A 129 -8.86 56.17 55.26
N ASP A 130 -7.54 56.07 55.24
CA ASP A 130 -6.54 57.03 55.74
C ASP A 130 -5.98 57.95 54.63
N GLY A 131 -6.57 57.92 53.42
CA GLY A 131 -6.18 58.73 52.28
C GLY A 131 -6.87 60.10 52.25
N ILE A 132 -6.28 61.05 51.53
CA ILE A 132 -6.86 62.37 51.31
C ILE A 132 -7.67 62.35 50.02
N TYR A 133 -8.97 62.60 50.13
CA TYR A 133 -9.86 62.73 48.99
C TYR A 133 -10.13 64.20 48.69
N ILE A 134 -9.85 64.59 47.45
CA ILE A 134 -10.09 65.94 46.92
C ILE A 134 -11.18 65.84 45.86
N TYR A 135 -12.16 66.73 45.93
CA TYR A 135 -13.20 66.87 44.93
C TYR A 135 -13.47 68.34 44.65
N GLU A 136 -13.53 68.70 43.38
CA GLU A 136 -13.79 70.04 42.89
C GLU A 136 -14.78 69.99 41.74
N LYS A 137 -15.80 70.84 41.81
CA LYS A 137 -16.77 71.03 40.74
C LYS A 137 -16.61 72.44 40.17
N LEU A 138 -16.31 72.52 38.87
CA LEU A 138 -16.24 73.79 38.16
C LEU A 138 -17.48 73.93 37.28
N GLU A 139 -18.35 74.88 37.62
CA GLU A 139 -19.50 75.25 36.79
C GLU A 139 -19.10 76.46 35.93
N LYS A 140 -18.68 76.18 34.69
CA LYS A 140 -18.23 77.17 33.69
C LYS A 140 -18.97 76.92 32.36
N THR A 141 -18.33 77.17 31.22
CA THR A 141 -18.95 76.93 29.91
C THR A 141 -18.98 75.43 29.57
N PRO A 142 -20.12 74.83 29.19
CA PRO A 142 -20.14 73.45 28.70
C PRO A 142 -19.26 73.30 27.44
N LEU A 143 -18.48 72.22 27.34
CA LEU A 143 -17.64 72.00 26.17
C LEU A 143 -18.49 71.53 25.01
N ASN A 144 -18.60 72.37 23.98
CA ASN A 144 -19.19 71.98 22.71
C ASN A 144 -18.08 71.49 21.75
N PRO A 145 -18.13 70.24 21.28
CA PRO A 145 -17.16 69.67 20.35
C PRO A 145 -16.95 70.48 19.07
N ASP A 146 -18.01 70.96 18.42
CA ASP A 146 -17.89 71.59 17.09
C ASP A 146 -17.11 72.92 17.15
N PRO A 147 -17.46 73.88 18.02
CA PRO A 147 -16.68 75.11 18.17
C PRO A 147 -15.28 74.84 18.70
N PHE A 148 -15.09 73.82 19.54
CA PHE A 148 -13.76 73.45 20.06
C PHE A 148 -12.84 72.98 18.93
N LEU A 149 -13.28 71.98 18.16
CA LEU A 149 -12.51 71.41 17.06
C LEU A 149 -12.29 72.41 15.92
N SER A 150 -13.21 73.36 15.70
CA SER A 150 -13.03 74.40 14.68
C SER A 150 -11.81 75.32 14.92
N LYS A 151 -11.32 75.41 16.17
CA LYS A 151 -10.08 76.13 16.51
C LYS A 151 -8.83 75.43 15.97
N TYR A 152 -8.93 74.14 15.61
CA TYR A 152 -7.81 73.28 15.22
C TYR A 152 -8.09 72.64 13.85
N PRO A 153 -7.92 73.36 12.73
CA PRO A 153 -8.37 72.90 11.41
C PRO A 153 -7.80 71.56 10.93
N ASN A 154 -6.68 71.09 11.49
CA ASN A 154 -6.03 69.81 11.16
C ASN A 154 -6.31 68.69 12.19
N TRP A 155 -7.32 68.86 13.07
CA TRP A 155 -7.61 67.88 14.12
C TRP A 155 -7.92 66.47 13.58
N ASN A 156 -8.46 66.42 12.35
CA ASN A 156 -8.86 65.20 11.66
C ASN A 156 -7.66 64.40 11.10
N ASP A 157 -6.43 64.93 11.15
CA ASP A 157 -5.20 64.16 10.96
C ASP A 157 -4.62 63.76 12.33
N LEU A 158 -5.03 62.57 12.79
CA LEU A 158 -4.63 62.00 14.08
C LEU A 158 -3.11 61.83 14.21
N THR A 159 -2.36 61.78 13.10
CA THR A 159 -0.91 61.65 13.14
C THR A 159 -0.22 62.91 13.65
N THR A 160 -0.87 64.06 13.48
CA THR A 160 -0.36 65.40 13.84
C THR A 160 -0.79 65.89 15.22
N LEU A 161 -1.68 65.14 15.89
CA LEU A 161 -2.16 65.51 17.23
C LEU A 161 -1.03 65.55 18.27
N PRO A 162 -1.17 66.38 19.33
CA PRO A 162 -0.22 66.43 20.43
C PRO A 162 0.03 65.04 21.04
N LYS A 163 1.32 64.72 21.24
CA LYS A 163 1.79 63.45 21.81
C LYS A 163 2.80 63.74 22.91
N LYS A 164 2.93 62.82 23.86
CA LYS A 164 4.05 62.86 24.82
C LYS A 164 5.39 62.65 24.13
N GLU A 165 6.46 63.20 24.68
CA GLU A 165 7.83 62.96 24.20
C GLU A 165 8.18 61.46 24.14
N LYS A 166 7.68 60.68 25.11
CA LYS A 166 7.87 59.22 25.14
C LYS A 166 7.03 58.48 24.08
N GLU A 167 5.93 59.06 23.59
CA GLU A 167 5.12 58.48 22.50
C GLU A 167 5.77 58.71 21.13
N THR A 168 6.52 59.80 20.94
CA THR A 168 7.20 60.11 19.68
C THR A 168 8.34 59.15 19.34
N HIS A 169 8.96 58.50 20.33
CA HIS A 169 10.00 57.49 20.10
C HIS A 169 9.45 56.09 19.77
N VAL A 170 8.18 55.82 20.03
CA VAL A 170 7.54 54.50 19.81
C VAL A 170 6.81 54.44 18.46
N ASN A 171 6.40 55.60 17.91
CA ASN A 171 5.54 55.70 16.73
C ASN A 171 6.22 56.30 15.48
N SER A 172 7.53 56.51 15.47
CA SER A 172 8.26 57.10 14.33
C SER A 172 8.50 56.14 13.15
N GLY A 173 7.83 54.99 13.08
CA GLY A 173 8.08 53.98 12.05
C GLY A 173 9.50 53.38 12.06
N LEU A 174 10.37 53.85 12.95
CA LEU A 174 11.71 53.31 13.16
C LEU A 174 11.67 52.20 14.19
N VAL A 175 11.53 50.97 13.69
CA VAL A 175 12.16 49.72 14.15
C VAL A 175 12.68 49.74 15.61
N GLY A 176 11.78 49.87 16.59
CA GLY A 176 12.12 49.77 18.02
C GLY A 176 12.23 48.34 18.53
N ARG A 177 11.73 47.37 17.76
CA ARG A 177 12.04 45.93 17.88
C ARG A 177 12.16 45.42 16.45
N LYS A 178 13.30 44.83 16.07
CA LYS A 178 13.45 44.14 14.78
C LYS A 178 12.38 43.04 14.72
N GLN A 179 11.20 43.31 14.16
CA GLN A 179 10.30 42.24 13.74
C GLN A 179 11.00 41.53 12.57
N ALA A 180 11.09 40.20 12.64
CA ALA A 180 11.63 39.40 11.54
C ALA A 180 10.79 39.62 10.28
N ASP A 181 11.45 39.61 9.11
CA ASP A 181 10.78 39.77 7.82
C ASP A 181 9.63 38.75 7.70
N PRO A 182 8.38 39.18 7.48
CA PRO A 182 7.25 38.28 7.34
C PRO A 182 7.41 37.26 6.21
N LEU A 183 8.15 37.60 5.16
CA LEU A 183 8.36 36.74 3.99
C LEU A 183 9.36 35.62 4.26
N GLU A 184 10.30 35.82 5.18
CA GLU A 184 11.31 34.84 5.60
C GLU A 184 10.79 33.88 6.69
N LYS A 185 9.55 34.06 7.16
CA LYS A 185 8.99 33.16 8.18
C LYS A 185 8.66 31.80 7.58
N ASP A 186 8.93 30.76 8.36
CA ASP A 186 8.49 29.41 8.07
C ASP A 186 7.00 29.18 8.43
N GLY A 187 6.44 28.12 7.86
CA GLY A 187 5.09 27.66 8.15
C GLY A 187 3.99 28.55 7.57
N ILE A 188 2.76 28.30 8.02
CA ILE A 188 1.54 28.86 7.41
C ILE A 188 1.48 30.40 7.44
N VAL A 189 2.07 31.04 8.46
CA VAL A 189 2.09 32.49 8.58
C VAL A 189 2.96 33.11 7.49
N GLY A 190 4.16 32.56 7.27
CA GLY A 190 5.05 33.04 6.22
C GLY A 190 4.54 32.70 4.82
N ALA A 191 4.00 31.49 4.63
CA ALA A 191 3.37 31.09 3.38
C ALA A 191 2.21 32.04 3.01
N PHE A 192 1.37 32.43 3.98
CA PHE A 192 0.32 33.41 3.76
C PHE A 192 0.89 34.80 3.40
N CYS A 193 1.96 35.24 4.07
CA CYS A 193 2.58 36.54 3.79
C CYS A 193 3.27 36.58 2.42
N ARG A 194 3.77 35.45 1.92
CA ARG A 194 4.30 35.32 0.55
C ARG A 194 3.19 35.19 -0.50
N ALA A 195 2.07 34.58 -0.14
CA ALA A 195 0.90 34.47 -1.01
C ALA A 195 0.13 35.80 -1.13
N TYR A 196 0.04 36.59 -0.06
CA TYR A 196 -0.68 37.85 -0.01
C TYR A 196 0.19 38.94 0.63
N SER A 197 0.52 39.96 -0.18
CA SER A 197 1.09 41.20 0.34
C SER A 197 0.04 42.01 1.12
N ILE A 198 0.44 43.09 1.79
CA ILE A 198 -0.52 43.95 2.52
C ILE A 198 -1.61 44.49 1.58
N SER A 199 -1.21 45.05 0.44
CA SER A 199 -2.12 45.65 -0.54
C SER A 199 -3.07 44.59 -1.11
N GLU A 200 -2.53 43.43 -1.50
CA GLU A 200 -3.38 42.36 -2.05
C GLU A 200 -4.33 41.78 -1.00
N ALA A 201 -3.89 41.61 0.24
CA ALA A 201 -4.76 41.17 1.33
C ALA A 201 -5.89 42.17 1.59
N ILE A 202 -5.63 43.48 1.48
CA ILE A 202 -6.67 44.51 1.59
C ILE A 202 -7.65 44.39 0.43
N ASP A 203 -7.16 44.37 -0.81
CA ASP A 203 -8.00 44.33 -2.02
C ASP A 203 -8.88 43.09 -2.10
N THR A 204 -8.36 41.93 -1.67
CA THR A 204 -9.03 40.64 -1.84
C THR A 204 -9.83 40.22 -0.62
N LEU A 205 -9.32 40.47 0.60
CA LEU A 205 -9.89 39.93 1.83
C LEU A 205 -10.50 40.99 2.74
N LEU A 206 -10.08 42.26 2.64
CA LEU A 206 -10.57 43.37 3.46
C LEU A 206 -11.11 44.58 2.65
N PRO A 207 -11.73 44.42 1.46
CA PRO A 207 -12.07 45.55 0.59
C PRO A 207 -13.16 46.48 1.16
N ASN A 208 -13.96 45.98 2.10
CA ASN A 208 -14.99 46.76 2.78
C ASN A 208 -14.52 47.37 4.11
N ILE A 209 -13.23 47.25 4.42
CA ILE A 209 -12.64 47.74 5.68
C ILE A 209 -11.69 48.91 5.41
N TYR A 210 -10.88 48.80 4.36
CA TYR A 210 -9.94 49.84 3.95
C TYR A 210 -10.17 50.25 2.50
N GLU A 211 -10.07 51.55 2.25
CA GLU A 211 -10.07 52.14 0.91
C GLU A 211 -8.68 52.70 0.61
N ASP A 212 -8.09 52.33 -0.54
CA ASP A 212 -6.82 52.90 -0.99
C ASP A 212 -7.02 54.34 -1.45
N VAL A 213 -6.24 55.26 -0.88
CA VAL A 213 -6.24 56.69 -1.23
C VAL A 213 -4.96 57.13 -1.96
N GLY A 214 -4.07 56.18 -2.26
CA GLY A 214 -2.80 56.41 -2.92
C GLY A 214 -1.65 56.79 -1.98
N GLY A 215 -0.42 56.61 -2.46
CA GLY A 215 0.79 56.96 -1.70
C GLY A 215 1.03 56.09 -0.47
N ASN A 216 0.68 54.80 -0.55
CA ASN A 216 0.73 53.81 0.52
C ASN A 216 -0.16 54.12 1.73
N ARG A 217 -1.19 54.96 1.54
CA ARG A 217 -2.15 55.31 2.58
C ARG A 217 -3.50 54.69 2.30
N TYR A 218 -4.15 54.28 3.37
CA TYR A 218 -5.47 53.69 3.36
C TYR A 218 -6.37 54.46 4.33
N HIS A 219 -7.62 54.63 3.92
CA HIS A 219 -8.70 55.13 4.77
C HIS A 219 -9.43 53.96 5.41
N TYR A 220 -9.53 53.93 6.74
CA TYR A 220 -10.42 53.01 7.43
C TYR A 220 -11.86 53.46 7.22
N ILE A 221 -12.63 52.72 6.43
CA ILE A 221 -13.96 53.13 5.94
C ILE A 221 -14.92 53.58 7.07
N PRO A 222 -14.93 52.96 8.27
CA PRO A 222 -15.76 53.42 9.38
C PRO A 222 -15.28 54.69 10.10
N SER A 223 -14.13 55.26 9.74
CA SER A 223 -13.55 56.45 10.40
C SER A 223 -14.06 57.75 9.77
N SER A 224 -14.22 58.78 10.60
CA SER A 224 -14.49 60.15 10.18
C SER A 224 -13.24 61.00 9.98
N SER A 225 -12.05 60.46 10.28
CA SER A 225 -10.75 61.12 10.11
C SER A 225 -10.20 60.93 8.69
N VAL A 226 -9.16 61.70 8.33
CA VAL A 226 -8.48 61.47 7.03
C VAL A 226 -7.74 60.13 7.02
N ALA A 227 -7.32 59.67 5.84
CA ALA A 227 -6.58 58.42 5.66
C ALA A 227 -5.34 58.35 6.56
N GLY A 228 -5.46 57.55 7.62
CA GLY A 228 -4.51 57.42 8.71
C GLY A 228 -3.94 56.02 8.85
N ALA A 229 -4.23 55.10 7.92
CA ALA A 229 -3.56 53.81 7.86
C ALA A 229 -2.46 53.83 6.79
N ILE A 230 -1.32 53.19 7.09
CA ILE A 230 -0.10 53.27 6.28
C ILE A 230 0.42 51.85 6.01
N ASN A 231 0.69 51.57 4.75
CA ASN A 231 1.38 50.38 4.28
C ASN A 231 2.89 50.66 4.11
N TYR A 232 3.73 49.86 4.74
CA TYR A 232 5.19 49.97 4.70
C TYR A 232 5.77 48.79 3.93
N ASP A 233 6.37 49.10 2.77
CA ASP A 233 7.06 48.16 1.88
C ASP A 233 6.23 46.92 1.50
N ASP A 234 4.90 47.04 1.56
CA ASP A 234 3.94 45.95 1.34
C ASP A 234 4.08 44.74 2.28
N LYS A 235 4.82 44.92 3.39
CA LYS A 235 5.12 43.90 4.40
C LYS A 235 4.44 44.18 5.74
N PHE A 236 4.31 45.46 6.09
CA PHE A 236 3.76 45.87 7.37
C PHE A 236 2.68 46.94 7.20
N PHE A 237 1.67 46.86 8.04
CA PHE A 237 0.56 47.80 8.09
C PHE A 237 0.42 48.39 9.49
N TYR A 238 0.09 49.68 9.55
CA TYR A 238 -0.13 50.39 10.80
C TYR A 238 -1.30 51.36 10.65
N SER A 239 -2.23 51.36 11.61
CA SER A 239 -3.37 52.27 11.61
C SER A 239 -3.28 53.32 12.72
N HIS A 240 -3.67 54.56 12.41
CA HIS A 240 -3.84 55.66 13.36
C HIS A 240 -5.31 55.93 13.73
N HIS A 241 -6.28 55.25 13.12
CA HIS A 241 -7.72 55.47 13.33
C HIS A 241 -8.18 54.94 14.70
N ALA A 242 -8.88 55.75 15.51
CA ALA A 242 -9.09 55.47 16.93
C ALA A 242 -9.86 54.17 17.22
N ASN A 243 -10.85 53.85 16.37
CA ASN A 243 -11.72 52.70 16.54
C ASN A 243 -11.31 51.48 15.69
N ASP A 244 -10.22 51.59 14.93
CA ASP A 244 -9.69 50.48 14.13
C ASP A 244 -9.05 49.42 15.04
N PRO A 245 -9.41 48.13 14.93
CA PRO A 245 -8.71 47.04 15.65
C PRO A 245 -7.18 47.05 15.46
N ALA A 246 -6.68 47.44 14.29
CA ALA A 246 -5.26 47.51 13.97
C ALA A 246 -4.54 48.72 14.61
N VAL A 247 -5.25 49.64 15.25
CA VAL A 247 -4.66 50.91 15.71
C VAL A 247 -3.56 50.71 16.75
N GLY A 248 -2.40 51.29 16.48
CA GLY A 248 -1.22 51.19 17.33
C GLY A 248 -0.45 49.88 17.20
N GLN A 249 -0.80 49.01 16.24
CA GLN A 249 -0.13 47.72 16.01
C GLN A 249 0.61 47.72 14.66
N THR A 250 1.81 47.15 14.64
CA THR A 250 2.54 46.84 13.40
C THR A 250 2.22 45.41 12.99
N LEU A 251 1.40 45.24 11.95
CA LEU A 251 0.84 43.95 11.53
C LEU A 251 1.39 43.53 10.15
N ASN A 252 1.66 42.24 9.97
CA ASN A 252 1.82 41.66 8.62
C ASN A 252 0.45 41.26 8.03
N SER A 253 0.39 40.86 6.76
CA SER A 253 -0.88 40.54 6.08
C SER A 253 -1.68 39.46 6.81
N PHE A 254 -1.03 38.40 7.30
CA PHE A 254 -1.69 37.37 8.10
C PHE A 254 -2.39 37.93 9.35
N ASN A 255 -1.70 38.78 10.12
CA ASN A 255 -2.27 39.33 11.36
C ASN A 255 -3.27 40.46 11.10
N LEU A 256 -3.11 41.20 10.01
CA LEU A 256 -4.09 42.19 9.56
C LEU A 256 -5.42 41.48 9.21
N VAL A 257 -5.37 40.43 8.39
CA VAL A 257 -6.59 39.66 8.09
C VAL A 257 -7.16 38.99 9.34
N ARG A 258 -6.30 38.43 10.22
CA ARG A 258 -6.71 37.82 11.49
C ARG A 258 -7.54 38.77 12.34
N ILE A 259 -7.01 39.97 12.60
CA ILE A 259 -7.62 40.89 13.55
C ILE A 259 -8.99 41.39 13.09
N HIS A 260 -9.16 41.56 11.77
CA HIS A 260 -10.41 42.06 11.20
C HIS A 260 -11.46 40.97 10.95
N LEU A 261 -11.06 39.77 10.49
CA LEU A 261 -12.02 38.70 10.19
C LEU A 261 -12.34 37.81 11.40
N PHE A 262 -11.37 37.61 12.30
CA PHE A 262 -11.49 36.63 13.38
C PHE A 262 -11.33 37.23 14.79
N GLY A 263 -10.87 38.48 14.90
CA GLY A 263 -10.67 39.20 16.16
C GLY A 263 -9.24 39.13 16.70
N ASP A 264 -9.01 39.72 17.88
CA ASP A 264 -7.69 39.79 18.52
C ASP A 264 -7.56 38.93 19.79
N ASP A 265 -8.10 37.71 19.76
CA ASP A 265 -8.06 36.77 20.88
C ASP A 265 -7.22 35.52 20.56
N LYS A 266 -6.89 34.70 21.57
CA LYS A 266 -6.14 33.45 21.34
C LYS A 266 -6.84 32.50 20.33
N PRO A 267 -8.17 32.31 20.37
CA PRO A 267 -8.89 31.52 19.38
C PRO A 267 -8.79 32.01 17.92
N SER A 268 -8.70 33.33 17.68
CA SER A 268 -8.61 33.91 16.34
C SER A 268 -7.43 33.38 15.52
N PHE A 269 -6.31 33.09 16.18
CA PHE A 269 -5.12 32.56 15.50
C PHE A 269 -5.41 31.21 14.86
N LYS A 270 -6.10 30.30 15.58
CA LYS A 270 -6.46 28.98 15.06
C LYS A 270 -7.42 29.10 13.87
N LYS A 271 -8.40 30.00 13.94
CA LYS A 271 -9.33 30.27 12.83
C LYS A 271 -8.60 30.82 11.60
N MET A 272 -7.65 31.73 11.79
CA MET A 272 -6.84 32.27 10.69
C MET A 272 -5.94 31.20 10.06
N VAL A 273 -5.35 30.31 10.86
CA VAL A 273 -4.58 29.17 10.34
C VAL A 273 -5.46 28.25 9.49
N GLU A 274 -6.67 27.94 9.95
CA GLU A 274 -7.63 27.12 9.21
C GLU A 274 -8.09 27.80 7.91
N PHE A 275 -8.31 29.11 7.93
CA PHE A 275 -8.61 29.91 6.75
C PHE A 275 -7.45 29.86 5.74
N ALA A 276 -6.23 30.18 6.18
CA ALA A 276 -5.04 30.19 5.32
C ALA A 276 -4.73 28.81 4.71
N ARG A 277 -4.96 27.71 5.43
CA ARG A 277 -4.79 26.35 4.91
C ARG A 277 -5.78 25.99 3.81
N ASN A 278 -6.98 26.56 3.86
CA ASN A 278 -8.03 26.27 2.90
C ASN A 278 -8.04 27.21 1.69
N ASP A 279 -7.25 28.28 1.72
CA ASP A 279 -7.06 29.21 0.62
C ASP A 279 -6.28 28.58 -0.54
N GLU A 280 -6.83 28.66 -1.76
CA GLU A 280 -6.25 28.03 -2.95
C GLU A 280 -4.91 28.63 -3.36
N LYS A 281 -4.71 29.94 -3.17
CA LYS A 281 -3.46 30.62 -3.51
C LYS A 281 -2.34 30.17 -2.57
N VAL A 282 -2.63 30.09 -1.27
CA VAL A 282 -1.69 29.61 -0.25
C VAL A 282 -1.35 28.13 -0.48
N LYS A 283 -2.34 27.27 -0.79
CA LYS A 283 -2.11 25.86 -1.11
C LYS A 283 -1.19 25.67 -2.31
N ALA A 284 -1.43 26.43 -3.39
CA ALA A 284 -0.64 26.37 -4.61
C ALA A 284 0.82 26.75 -4.32
N LEU A 285 1.05 27.86 -3.62
CA LEU A 285 2.39 28.33 -3.26
C LEU A 285 3.15 27.28 -2.42
N ILE A 286 2.53 26.76 -1.37
CA ILE A 286 3.15 25.71 -0.52
C ILE A 286 3.47 24.46 -1.34
N SER A 287 2.66 24.12 -2.34
CA SER A 287 2.94 22.98 -3.21
C SER A 287 4.11 23.25 -4.15
N ASP A 288 4.16 24.43 -4.75
CA ASP A 288 5.20 24.80 -5.73
C ASP A 288 6.56 24.98 -5.06
N GLU A 289 6.63 25.61 -3.88
CA GLU A 289 7.86 25.73 -3.08
C GLU A 289 8.47 24.35 -2.79
N ARG A 290 7.62 23.34 -2.56
CA ARG A 290 8.04 21.97 -2.29
C ARG A 290 8.46 21.19 -3.51
N ILE A 291 7.78 21.39 -4.64
CA ILE A 291 8.19 20.79 -5.92
C ILE A 291 9.59 21.29 -6.28
N GLU A 292 9.84 22.58 -6.11
CA GLU A 292 11.18 23.17 -6.32
C GLU A 292 12.23 22.65 -5.33
N GLU A 293 11.87 22.38 -4.07
CA GLU A 293 12.77 21.74 -3.13
C GLU A 293 13.06 20.28 -3.53
N ALA A 294 12.02 19.52 -3.90
CA ALA A 294 12.16 18.12 -4.33
C ALA A 294 12.98 17.98 -5.61
N LYS A 295 12.84 18.89 -6.59
CA LYS A 295 13.69 18.91 -7.80
C LYS A 295 15.19 18.98 -7.51
N LYS A 296 15.63 19.39 -6.31
CA LYS A 296 17.06 19.32 -5.95
C LYS A 296 17.57 17.90 -5.71
N ASP A 297 16.67 16.98 -5.37
CA ASP A 297 16.97 15.59 -5.03
C ASP A 297 16.66 14.61 -6.17
N PHE A 298 16.08 15.09 -7.29
CA PHE A 298 15.71 14.34 -8.48
C PHE A 298 16.26 15.02 -9.74
N ASP A 299 16.39 14.32 -10.87
CA ASP A 299 16.85 14.94 -12.13
C ASP A 299 15.82 15.98 -12.65
N ASP A 300 16.31 17.06 -13.26
CA ASP A 300 15.49 18.20 -13.74
C ASP A 300 14.38 17.83 -14.74
N ASP A 301 14.49 16.66 -15.40
CA ASP A 301 13.56 16.17 -16.42
C ASP A 301 12.38 15.35 -15.86
N VAL A 302 12.29 15.13 -14.53
CA VAL A 302 11.24 14.31 -13.93
C VAL A 302 9.95 15.11 -13.72
N ASP A 303 8.82 14.62 -14.26
CA ASP A 303 7.50 15.21 -14.00
C ASP A 303 7.04 14.90 -12.56
N LEU A 304 7.13 15.90 -11.68
CA LEU A 304 6.68 15.84 -10.29
C LEU A 304 5.28 16.46 -10.08
N SER A 305 4.55 16.77 -11.15
CA SER A 305 3.23 17.41 -11.04
C SER A 305 2.20 16.56 -10.27
N TRP A 306 2.34 15.24 -10.31
CA TRP A 306 1.52 14.29 -9.55
C TRP A 306 1.65 14.45 -8.03
N MET A 307 2.75 15.05 -7.52
CA MET A 307 2.91 15.34 -6.09
C MET A 307 1.84 16.29 -5.54
N ARG A 308 1.18 17.07 -6.42
CA ARG A 308 0.03 17.93 -6.05
C ARG A 308 -1.18 17.13 -5.56
N GLN A 309 -1.27 15.85 -5.91
CA GLN A 309 -2.36 14.96 -5.49
C GLN A 309 -2.16 14.40 -4.07
N LEU A 310 -0.97 14.58 -3.48
CA LEU A 310 -0.66 14.04 -2.16
C LEU A 310 -1.38 14.82 -1.06
N VAL A 311 -2.12 14.08 -0.22
CA VAL A 311 -2.79 14.62 0.95
C VAL A 311 -1.76 15.03 2.00
N LYS A 312 -1.95 16.20 2.62
CA LYS A 312 -1.04 16.76 3.62
C LYS A 312 -1.68 16.76 5.01
N ASN A 313 -0.84 16.69 6.05
CA ASN A 313 -1.25 16.85 7.44
C ASN A 313 -1.35 18.34 7.83
N ASP A 314 -1.71 18.60 9.08
CA ASP A 314 -1.84 19.95 9.65
C ASP A 314 -0.55 20.78 9.53
N ASP A 315 0.62 20.16 9.62
CA ASP A 315 1.92 20.83 9.51
C ASP A 315 2.33 21.08 8.05
N GLY A 316 1.43 20.78 7.11
CA GLY A 316 1.67 20.91 5.68
C GLY A 316 2.56 19.82 5.12
N VAL A 317 2.94 18.78 5.89
CA VAL A 317 3.77 17.63 5.48
C VAL A 317 2.93 16.56 4.80
N ILE A 318 3.49 15.79 3.87
CA ILE A 318 2.80 14.64 3.27
C ILE A 318 2.29 13.74 4.41
N ALA A 319 0.99 13.43 4.40
CA ALA A 319 0.39 12.62 5.44
C ALA A 319 0.83 11.15 5.30
N ASN A 320 1.03 10.47 6.42
CA ASN A 320 1.22 9.01 6.50
C ASN A 320 -0.10 8.29 6.18
N ASP A 321 -0.53 8.40 4.93
CA ASP A 321 -1.74 7.83 4.37
C ASP A 321 -1.39 6.77 3.32
N VAL A 322 -2.16 5.68 3.29
CA VAL A 322 -1.89 4.58 2.35
C VAL A 322 -2.06 5.01 0.89
N ASN A 323 -2.99 5.92 0.58
CA ASN A 323 -3.19 6.38 -0.80
C ASN A 323 -2.03 7.25 -1.27
N ASN A 324 -1.46 8.09 -0.40
CA ASN A 324 -0.25 8.84 -0.72
C ASN A 324 0.88 7.91 -1.13
N LEU A 325 1.11 6.84 -0.35
CA LEU A 325 2.16 5.88 -0.68
C LEU A 325 1.87 5.12 -1.99
N VAL A 326 0.61 4.79 -2.27
CA VAL A 326 0.20 4.23 -3.57
C VAL A 326 0.52 5.20 -4.71
N ILE A 327 0.17 6.48 -4.59
CA ILE A 327 0.46 7.51 -5.60
C ILE A 327 1.96 7.60 -5.84
N ILE A 328 2.77 7.64 -4.77
CA ILE A 328 4.23 7.69 -4.89
C ILE A 328 4.76 6.44 -5.62
N LEU A 329 4.41 5.24 -5.16
CA LEU A 329 4.87 4.00 -5.78
C LEU A 329 4.44 3.85 -7.24
N GLN A 330 3.28 4.40 -7.62
CA GLN A 330 2.76 4.35 -8.99
C GLN A 330 3.47 5.30 -9.95
N ASN A 331 3.83 6.50 -9.49
CA ASN A 331 4.30 7.59 -10.35
C ASN A 331 5.81 7.87 -10.26
N ASP A 332 6.49 7.43 -9.18
CA ASP A 332 7.93 7.55 -9.07
C ASP A 332 8.63 6.68 -10.13
N GLU A 333 9.32 7.35 -11.05
CA GLU A 333 10.02 6.72 -12.17
C GLU A 333 11.09 5.73 -11.74
N ASN A 334 11.74 5.94 -10.60
CA ASN A 334 12.76 5.04 -10.08
C ASN A 334 12.18 3.73 -9.55
N LEU A 335 10.87 3.71 -9.27
CA LEU A 335 10.16 2.57 -8.68
C LEU A 335 9.30 1.81 -9.69
N LYS A 336 9.27 2.23 -10.96
CA LYS A 336 8.44 1.63 -12.03
C LYS A 336 8.80 0.19 -12.37
N ASN A 337 10.04 -0.21 -12.10
CA ASN A 337 10.58 -1.53 -12.43
C ASN A 337 10.22 -2.64 -11.42
N ILE A 338 9.43 -2.32 -10.39
CA ILE A 338 8.97 -3.27 -9.37
C ILE A 338 7.58 -3.78 -9.78
N ALA A 339 7.46 -5.10 -9.96
CA ALA A 339 6.27 -5.74 -10.50
C ALA A 339 6.01 -7.10 -9.84
N TYR A 340 4.78 -7.57 -9.85
CA TYR A 340 4.45 -8.90 -9.33
C TYR A 340 4.61 -9.99 -10.40
N ASN A 341 5.47 -10.98 -10.15
CA ASN A 341 5.63 -12.12 -11.04
C ASN A 341 4.59 -13.19 -10.66
N THR A 342 3.59 -13.42 -11.50
CA THR A 342 2.50 -14.37 -11.20
C THR A 342 2.92 -15.83 -11.32
N LEU A 343 4.00 -16.14 -12.04
CA LEU A 343 4.53 -17.51 -12.14
C LEU A 343 5.27 -17.88 -10.85
N ALA A 344 6.12 -16.99 -10.36
CA ALA A 344 6.86 -17.15 -9.11
C ALA A 344 6.05 -16.71 -7.87
N ASN A 345 4.89 -16.08 -8.07
CA ASN A 345 3.98 -15.59 -7.04
C ASN A 345 4.74 -14.78 -5.95
N THR A 346 5.56 -13.85 -6.43
CA THR A 346 6.40 -12.93 -5.62
C THR A 346 6.73 -11.67 -6.42
N ALA A 347 7.12 -10.59 -5.75
CA ALA A 347 7.60 -9.39 -6.41
C ALA A 347 8.97 -9.64 -7.09
N GLU A 348 9.17 -8.99 -8.23
CA GLU A 348 10.39 -9.06 -9.04
C GLU A 348 10.79 -7.65 -9.49
N VAL A 349 12.11 -7.42 -9.55
CA VAL A 349 12.71 -6.22 -10.10
C VAL A 349 13.08 -6.49 -11.56
N ARG A 350 12.41 -5.81 -12.50
CA ARG A 350 12.56 -6.00 -13.95
C ARG A 350 13.57 -5.05 -14.61
N GLY A 351 14.23 -4.19 -13.84
CA GLY A 351 15.13 -3.16 -14.33
C GLY A 351 15.95 -2.57 -13.19
N GLU A 352 16.33 -1.30 -13.30
CA GLU A 352 17.06 -0.60 -12.25
C GLU A 352 16.14 -0.11 -11.13
N VAL A 353 16.68 -0.06 -9.92
CA VAL A 353 16.06 0.50 -8.71
C VAL A 353 17.07 1.46 -8.07
N PRO A 354 16.63 2.45 -7.26
CA PRO A 354 17.50 3.52 -6.77
C PRO A 354 18.51 3.09 -5.71
N TRP A 355 18.60 1.79 -5.40
CA TRP A 355 19.57 1.22 -4.46
C TRP A 355 20.38 0.08 -5.08
N ALA A 356 21.62 -0.06 -4.63
CA ALA A 356 22.49 -1.15 -5.08
C ALA A 356 22.05 -2.49 -4.49
N ARG A 357 21.95 -3.51 -5.35
CA ARG A 357 21.62 -4.89 -4.94
C ARG A 357 22.89 -5.73 -4.92
N ALA A 358 23.23 -6.29 -3.76
CA ALA A 358 24.44 -7.10 -3.57
C ALA A 358 24.43 -8.46 -4.30
N THR A 359 23.26 -8.93 -4.73
CA THR A 359 23.07 -10.24 -5.38
C THR A 359 22.43 -10.05 -6.74
N SER A 360 22.73 -10.94 -7.70
CA SER A 360 22.16 -10.92 -9.05
C SER A 360 20.72 -11.46 -9.16
N THR A 361 20.06 -11.82 -8.06
CA THR A 361 18.67 -12.29 -8.10
C THR A 361 17.71 -11.19 -8.52
N LYS A 362 16.83 -11.48 -9.47
CA LYS A 362 15.75 -10.58 -9.90
C LYS A 362 14.60 -10.51 -8.89
N TYR A 363 14.40 -11.54 -8.07
CA TYR A 363 13.31 -11.61 -7.10
C TYR A 363 13.50 -10.64 -5.94
N TRP A 364 12.40 -10.09 -5.42
CA TRP A 364 12.36 -9.19 -4.28
C TRP A 364 12.84 -9.86 -2.99
N ARG A 365 13.45 -9.09 -2.08
CA ARG A 365 14.07 -9.59 -0.84
C ARG A 365 13.68 -8.71 0.35
N ASP A 366 13.79 -9.24 1.56
CA ASP A 366 13.59 -8.48 2.81
C ASP A 366 14.51 -7.25 2.90
N THR A 367 15.71 -7.32 2.33
CA THR A 367 16.61 -6.16 2.23
C THR A 367 16.05 -5.09 1.29
N ASP A 368 15.38 -5.48 0.21
CA ASP A 368 14.74 -4.54 -0.72
C ASP A 368 13.56 -3.83 -0.04
N ASP A 369 12.80 -4.50 0.85
CA ASP A 369 11.78 -3.84 1.68
C ASP A 369 12.39 -2.72 2.53
N SER A 370 13.53 -3.00 3.17
CA SER A 370 14.23 -2.02 4.01
C SER A 370 14.76 -0.84 3.18
N GLN A 371 15.33 -1.12 2.00
CA GLN A 371 15.83 -0.08 1.10
C GLN A 371 14.71 0.80 0.55
N LEU A 372 13.58 0.21 0.16
CA LEU A 372 12.41 0.96 -0.29
C LEU A 372 11.88 1.88 0.80
N LYS A 373 11.77 1.39 2.05
CA LYS A 373 11.31 2.20 3.18
C LYS A 373 12.22 3.40 3.42
N ILE A 374 13.54 3.19 3.42
CA ILE A 374 14.53 4.25 3.60
C ILE A 374 14.49 5.25 2.44
N TYR A 375 14.38 4.77 1.20
CA TYR A 375 14.25 5.62 0.01
C TYR A 375 13.03 6.54 0.11
N ILE A 376 11.86 5.97 0.40
CA ILE A 376 10.62 6.74 0.53
C ILE A 376 10.70 7.75 1.68
N ALA A 377 11.24 7.35 2.84
CA ALA A 377 11.41 8.24 3.98
C ALA A 377 12.35 9.41 3.68
N LYS A 378 13.40 9.18 2.89
CA LYS A 378 14.38 10.19 2.50
C LYS A 378 13.81 11.22 1.51
N HIS A 379 13.07 10.76 0.51
CA HIS A 379 12.61 11.61 -0.59
C HIS A 379 11.21 12.19 -0.41
N TYR A 380 10.39 11.61 0.47
CA TYR A 380 9.00 12.00 0.67
C TYR A 380 8.66 12.20 2.14
N CYS A 381 8.24 11.14 2.83
CA CYS A 381 7.96 11.14 4.26
C CYS A 381 8.00 9.70 4.79
N ASP A 382 8.07 9.58 6.12
CA ASP A 382 8.02 8.27 6.78
C ASP A 382 6.59 7.72 6.80
N PHE A 383 6.44 6.44 6.41
CA PHE A 383 5.16 5.73 6.41
C PHE A 383 5.20 4.54 7.37
N SER A 384 4.04 4.18 7.91
CA SER A 384 3.95 3.00 8.78
C SER A 384 4.15 1.70 7.99
N ASP A 385 4.69 0.66 8.64
CA ASP A 385 4.88 -0.67 8.03
C ASP A 385 3.58 -1.22 7.42
N ARG A 386 2.44 -1.02 8.10
CA ARG A 386 1.12 -1.42 7.59
C ARG A 386 0.78 -0.74 6.26
N ASN A 387 1.06 0.56 6.14
CA ASN A 387 0.79 1.31 4.91
C ASN A 387 1.74 0.85 3.80
N PHE A 388 3.01 0.59 4.12
CA PHE A 388 3.97 -0.02 3.18
C PHE A 388 3.48 -1.37 2.65
N GLU A 389 3.14 -2.30 3.52
CA GLU A 389 2.67 -3.64 3.11
C GLU A 389 1.45 -3.55 2.19
N ASN A 390 0.47 -2.71 2.53
CA ASN A 390 -0.77 -2.58 1.76
C ASN A 390 -0.52 -1.90 0.40
N ALA A 391 0.21 -0.78 0.38
CA ALA A 391 0.49 -0.03 -0.84
C ALA A 391 1.39 -0.84 -1.79
N PHE A 392 2.43 -1.48 -1.25
CA PHE A 392 3.36 -2.29 -2.04
C PHE A 392 2.67 -3.47 -2.70
N LYS A 393 1.86 -4.24 -1.95
CA LYS A 393 1.08 -5.36 -2.52
C LYS A 393 0.15 -4.89 -3.63
N LYS A 394 -0.61 -3.81 -3.38
CA LYS A 394 -1.52 -3.25 -4.39
C LYS A 394 -0.77 -2.85 -5.67
N VAL A 395 0.32 -2.07 -5.55
CA VAL A 395 1.00 -1.50 -6.73
C VAL A 395 1.79 -2.55 -7.51
N THR A 396 2.38 -3.53 -6.82
CA THR A 396 3.06 -4.64 -7.50
C THR A 396 2.06 -5.53 -8.24
N GLU A 397 0.90 -5.82 -7.64
CA GLU A 397 -0.19 -6.58 -8.27
C GLU A 397 -0.77 -5.86 -9.49
N ASP A 398 -0.96 -4.53 -9.43
CA ASP A 398 -1.40 -3.73 -10.60
C ASP A 398 -0.41 -3.84 -11.78
N ARG A 399 0.86 -4.14 -11.50
CA ARG A 399 1.93 -4.35 -12.48
C ARG A 399 2.22 -5.83 -12.70
N ALA A 400 1.30 -6.72 -12.36
CA ALA A 400 1.50 -8.15 -12.45
C ALA A 400 1.82 -8.62 -13.88
N PHE A 401 2.73 -9.57 -14.00
CA PHE A 401 3.14 -10.16 -15.27
C PHE A 401 3.46 -11.64 -15.10
N ASN A 402 3.39 -12.39 -16.20
CA ASN A 402 3.83 -13.79 -16.24
C ASN A 402 4.97 -13.91 -17.25
N PRO A 403 6.21 -14.21 -16.84
CA PRO A 403 7.35 -14.18 -17.74
C PRO A 403 7.29 -15.23 -18.85
N VAL A 404 6.62 -16.37 -18.62
CA VAL A 404 6.43 -17.39 -19.66
C VAL A 404 5.34 -16.94 -20.63
N LYS A 405 4.25 -16.35 -20.13
CA LYS A 405 3.22 -15.78 -21.00
C LYS A 405 3.80 -14.65 -21.87
N ASP A 406 4.57 -13.74 -21.29
CA ASP A 406 5.29 -12.69 -22.00
C ASP A 406 6.19 -13.29 -23.10
N TYR A 407 6.92 -14.37 -22.81
CA TYR A 407 7.70 -15.09 -23.83
C TYR A 407 6.81 -15.65 -24.95
N LEU A 408 5.73 -16.36 -24.61
CA LEU A 408 4.82 -16.99 -25.56
C LEU A 408 4.03 -15.98 -26.42
N ASP A 409 3.70 -14.80 -25.87
CA ASP A 409 3.02 -13.71 -26.57
C ASP A 409 3.94 -12.99 -27.55
N ASN A 410 5.26 -13.01 -27.31
CA ASN A 410 6.28 -12.42 -28.17
C ASN A 410 6.92 -13.42 -29.16
N LEU A 411 6.39 -14.64 -29.28
CA LEU A 411 6.86 -15.62 -30.25
C LEU A 411 6.59 -15.18 -31.70
N PRO A 412 7.44 -15.57 -32.66
CA PRO A 412 7.15 -15.40 -34.08
C PRO A 412 5.94 -16.27 -34.47
N LYS A 413 5.29 -15.92 -35.58
CA LYS A 413 4.29 -16.79 -36.19
C LYS A 413 4.93 -18.13 -36.56
N TRP A 414 4.22 -19.23 -36.33
CA TRP A 414 4.68 -20.56 -36.75
C TRP A 414 4.98 -20.57 -38.26
N ASP A 415 6.08 -21.21 -38.62
CA ASP A 415 6.62 -21.25 -39.99
C ASP A 415 6.06 -22.41 -40.83
N GLY A 416 5.12 -23.18 -40.29
CA GLY A 416 4.51 -24.33 -40.96
C GLY A 416 5.36 -25.60 -40.96
N ILE A 417 6.58 -25.58 -40.39
CA ILE A 417 7.44 -26.76 -40.30
C ILE A 417 7.11 -27.51 -39.01
N LYS A 418 6.72 -28.78 -39.16
CA LYS A 418 6.44 -29.67 -38.03
C LYS A 418 7.73 -30.12 -37.35
N ARG A 419 7.88 -29.80 -36.07
CA ARG A 419 9.04 -30.14 -35.22
C ARG A 419 8.60 -30.89 -33.98
N VAL A 420 7.53 -30.44 -33.32
CA VAL A 420 7.04 -30.96 -32.03
C VAL A 420 6.86 -32.48 -32.09
N GLU A 421 6.06 -32.99 -33.02
CA GLU A 421 5.71 -34.42 -33.08
C GLU A 421 6.92 -35.33 -33.38
N THR A 422 7.98 -34.78 -33.98
CA THR A 422 9.19 -35.52 -34.35
C THR A 422 10.36 -35.30 -33.40
N LEU A 423 10.20 -34.47 -32.36
CA LEU A 423 11.30 -34.04 -31.48
C LEU A 423 12.03 -35.23 -30.86
N PHE A 424 11.34 -36.10 -30.13
CA PHE A 424 11.99 -37.24 -29.47
C PHE A 424 12.44 -38.31 -30.47
N ILE A 425 11.74 -38.46 -31.59
CA ILE A 425 12.11 -39.40 -32.65
C ILE A 425 13.46 -39.00 -33.25
N LYS A 426 13.61 -37.74 -33.65
CA LYS A 426 14.80 -37.23 -34.34
C LYS A 426 16.02 -37.10 -33.43
N TYR A 427 15.82 -36.73 -32.17
CA TYR A 427 16.92 -36.36 -31.28
C TYR A 427 17.25 -37.41 -30.21
N LEU A 428 16.35 -38.36 -29.94
CA LEU A 428 16.56 -39.43 -28.96
C LEU A 428 16.37 -40.84 -29.56
N ASP A 429 16.15 -40.99 -30.86
CA ASP A 429 15.77 -42.28 -31.48
C ASP A 429 14.60 -42.94 -30.74
N ALA A 430 13.57 -42.15 -30.44
CA ALA A 430 12.31 -42.68 -29.91
C ALA A 430 11.55 -43.49 -30.97
N ASP A 431 10.67 -44.41 -30.54
CA ASP A 431 9.86 -45.21 -31.47
C ASP A 431 9.05 -44.30 -32.42
N ASP A 432 9.28 -44.43 -33.74
CA ASP A 432 8.53 -43.69 -34.76
C ASP A 432 7.18 -44.35 -35.03
N ASN A 433 6.20 -44.01 -34.21
CA ASN A 433 4.82 -44.41 -34.39
C ASN A 433 3.86 -43.26 -34.13
N ALA A 434 2.60 -43.45 -34.52
CA ALA A 434 1.56 -42.43 -34.39
C ALA A 434 1.32 -42.04 -32.91
N TYR A 435 1.46 -42.98 -31.98
CA TYR A 435 1.31 -42.72 -30.55
C TYR A 435 2.40 -41.77 -30.02
N THR A 436 3.68 -41.99 -30.32
CA THR A 436 4.79 -41.11 -29.91
C THR A 436 4.58 -39.68 -30.41
N LYS A 437 4.17 -39.52 -31.68
CA LYS A 437 3.86 -38.22 -32.28
C LYS A 437 2.71 -37.53 -31.55
N GLU A 438 1.65 -38.28 -31.25
CA GLU A 438 0.44 -37.80 -30.58
C GLU A 438 0.72 -37.32 -29.15
N VAL A 439 1.34 -38.16 -28.31
CA VAL A 439 1.63 -37.79 -26.91
C VAL A 439 2.59 -36.62 -26.80
N THR A 440 3.56 -36.53 -27.72
CA THR A 440 4.49 -35.39 -27.77
C THR A 440 3.74 -34.11 -28.10
N ARG A 441 2.92 -34.12 -29.15
CA ARG A 441 2.11 -32.97 -29.56
C ARG A 441 1.20 -32.48 -28.44
N LYS A 442 0.45 -33.39 -27.81
CA LYS A 442 -0.48 -33.08 -26.72
C LYS A 442 0.22 -32.54 -25.47
N TRP A 443 1.39 -33.08 -25.12
CA TRP A 443 2.13 -32.61 -23.95
C TRP A 443 2.68 -31.18 -24.14
N PHE A 444 3.21 -30.86 -25.32
CA PHE A 444 3.62 -29.49 -25.66
C PHE A 444 2.43 -28.53 -25.75
N ALA A 445 1.30 -28.95 -26.32
CA ALA A 445 0.06 -28.15 -26.31
C ALA A 445 -0.45 -27.90 -24.89
N ALA A 446 -0.37 -28.90 -24.00
CA ALA A 446 -0.75 -28.77 -22.59
C ALA A 446 0.17 -27.78 -21.84
N ALA A 447 1.46 -27.72 -22.19
CA ALA A 447 2.39 -26.74 -21.63
C ALA A 447 1.96 -25.30 -21.92
N ILE A 448 1.51 -25.04 -23.14
CA ILE A 448 0.94 -23.74 -23.53
C ILE A 448 -0.38 -23.50 -22.80
N ALA A 449 -1.29 -24.49 -22.80
CA ALA A 449 -2.59 -24.38 -22.18
C ALA A 449 -2.51 -24.04 -20.69
N ARG A 450 -1.54 -24.62 -19.96
CA ARG A 450 -1.31 -24.34 -18.52
C ARG A 450 -0.91 -22.88 -18.24
N ILE A 451 -0.34 -22.17 -19.20
CA ILE A 451 0.02 -20.75 -19.04
C ILE A 451 -1.17 -19.83 -19.37
N TYR A 452 -1.90 -20.11 -20.45
CA TYR A 452 -3.05 -19.29 -20.86
C TYR A 452 -4.34 -19.61 -20.08
N GLN A 453 -4.46 -20.83 -19.55
CA GLN A 453 -5.56 -21.29 -18.71
C GLN A 453 -5.01 -22.05 -17.48
N PRO A 454 -4.40 -21.34 -16.52
CA PRO A 454 -3.91 -21.95 -15.29
C PRO A 454 -4.99 -22.78 -14.60
N GLY A 455 -4.62 -23.99 -14.17
CA GLY A 455 -5.54 -24.95 -13.58
C GLY A 455 -6.33 -25.83 -14.56
N ILE A 456 -6.16 -25.67 -15.88
CA ILE A 456 -6.75 -26.58 -16.87
C ILE A 456 -6.45 -28.05 -16.53
N LYS A 457 -7.43 -28.93 -16.68
CA LYS A 457 -7.24 -30.35 -16.36
C LYS A 457 -6.26 -31.00 -17.34
N PHE A 458 -5.09 -31.34 -16.83
CA PHE A 458 -4.11 -32.19 -17.50
C PHE A 458 -3.45 -33.07 -16.43
N ASP A 459 -3.82 -34.36 -16.41
CA ASP A 459 -3.37 -35.35 -15.42
C ASP A 459 -2.47 -36.44 -16.03
N ASN A 460 -1.83 -36.13 -17.16
CA ASN A 460 -0.88 -37.02 -17.83
C ASN A 460 0.53 -36.41 -17.82
N ILE A 461 1.55 -37.26 -17.81
CA ILE A 461 2.95 -36.86 -17.99
C ILE A 461 3.59 -37.74 -19.06
N ILE A 462 4.60 -37.21 -19.75
CA ILE A 462 5.48 -38.05 -20.58
C ILE A 462 6.55 -38.69 -19.70
N VAL A 463 6.83 -39.96 -19.94
CA VAL A 463 7.91 -40.72 -19.30
C VAL A 463 8.92 -41.13 -20.36
N LEU A 464 10.10 -40.52 -20.32
CA LEU A 464 11.20 -40.81 -21.23
C LEU A 464 11.96 -42.04 -20.72
N ASP A 465 11.75 -43.18 -21.37
CA ASP A 465 12.30 -44.48 -20.98
C ASP A 465 13.41 -44.93 -21.92
N GLY A 466 14.66 -44.86 -21.46
CA GLY A 466 15.82 -45.31 -22.22
C GLY A 466 17.07 -45.46 -21.36
N LYS A 467 18.21 -45.73 -21.98
CA LYS A 467 19.50 -45.86 -21.26
C LYS A 467 19.88 -44.57 -20.54
N GLN A 468 20.73 -44.68 -19.52
CA GLN A 468 21.29 -43.50 -18.84
C GLN A 468 22.25 -42.76 -19.80
N GLY A 469 22.30 -41.43 -19.70
CA GLY A 469 23.23 -40.60 -20.48
C GLY A 469 22.78 -40.23 -21.90
N VAL A 470 21.60 -40.66 -22.36
CA VAL A 470 21.08 -40.39 -23.72
C VAL A 470 20.47 -38.99 -23.89
N GLY A 471 20.56 -38.13 -22.86
CA GLY A 471 20.08 -36.74 -22.93
C GLY A 471 18.60 -36.51 -22.62
N LYS A 472 17.91 -37.45 -21.97
CA LYS A 472 16.45 -37.39 -21.65
C LYS A 472 16.03 -36.10 -20.93
N SER A 473 16.74 -35.74 -19.86
CA SER A 473 16.49 -34.49 -19.12
C SER A 473 16.98 -33.28 -19.92
N THR A 474 18.14 -33.43 -20.56
CA THR A 474 18.85 -32.34 -21.25
C THR A 474 18.09 -31.79 -22.45
N ILE A 475 17.36 -32.62 -23.19
CA ILE A 475 16.58 -32.15 -24.36
C ILE A 475 15.50 -31.16 -23.93
N ILE A 476 14.71 -31.48 -22.91
CA ILE A 476 13.63 -30.61 -22.42
C ILE A 476 14.23 -29.36 -21.77
N LYS A 477 15.26 -29.53 -20.94
CA LYS A 477 15.98 -28.42 -20.31
C LYS A 477 16.55 -27.43 -21.33
N SER A 478 17.00 -27.91 -22.49
CA SER A 478 17.54 -27.06 -23.55
C SER A 478 16.49 -26.28 -24.35
N LEU A 479 15.22 -26.70 -24.30
CA LEU A 479 14.09 -26.04 -24.98
C LEU A 479 13.44 -24.94 -24.16
N VAL A 480 13.68 -24.91 -22.85
CA VAL A 480 13.08 -23.97 -21.89
C VAL A 480 14.16 -23.01 -21.38
N ASN A 481 13.78 -21.78 -21.03
CA ASN A 481 14.69 -20.91 -20.29
C ASN A 481 15.05 -21.58 -18.95
N PRO A 482 16.34 -21.67 -18.56
CA PRO A 482 16.75 -22.29 -17.29
C PRO A 482 16.00 -21.76 -16.06
N ASP A 483 15.58 -20.49 -16.07
CA ASP A 483 14.80 -19.88 -14.99
C ASP A 483 13.41 -20.51 -14.78
N PHE A 484 12.86 -21.22 -15.78
CA PHE A 484 11.52 -21.81 -15.75
C PHE A 484 11.55 -23.35 -15.73
N PHE A 485 12.73 -23.95 -15.54
CA PHE A 485 12.91 -25.40 -15.43
C PHE A 485 13.36 -25.78 -14.01
N SER A 486 12.76 -26.82 -13.44
CA SER A 486 13.17 -27.37 -12.15
C SER A 486 13.26 -28.89 -12.20
N ASP A 487 14.35 -29.43 -11.66
CA ASP A 487 14.59 -30.85 -11.42
C ASP A 487 14.72 -31.17 -9.91
N SER A 488 14.35 -30.21 -9.06
CA SER A 488 14.54 -30.26 -7.61
C SER A 488 13.38 -30.90 -6.83
N LEU A 489 12.30 -31.27 -7.54
CA LEU A 489 11.12 -31.87 -6.93
C LEU A 489 11.42 -33.32 -6.55
N GLN A 490 11.61 -33.56 -5.25
CA GLN A 490 11.86 -34.89 -4.72
C GLN A 490 10.56 -35.52 -4.21
N LEU A 491 10.58 -36.84 -4.06
CA LEU A 491 9.43 -37.60 -3.59
C LEU A 491 9.01 -37.26 -2.15
N SER A 492 9.97 -36.98 -1.28
CA SER A 492 9.75 -36.56 0.10
C SER A 492 8.97 -35.23 0.18
N ASP A 493 9.07 -34.39 -0.85
CA ASP A 493 8.31 -33.14 -0.91
C ASP A 493 6.84 -33.39 -1.24
N MET A 494 6.53 -34.44 -2.02
CA MET A 494 5.16 -34.77 -2.43
C MET A 494 4.29 -35.33 -1.30
N GLU A 495 4.89 -35.68 -0.16
CA GLU A 495 4.13 -36.01 1.07
C GLU A 495 3.50 -34.76 1.70
N ASP A 496 4.11 -33.60 1.51
CA ASP A 496 3.70 -32.34 2.09
C ASP A 496 3.25 -31.41 0.96
N THR A 497 1.94 -31.24 0.82
CA THR A 497 1.34 -30.40 -0.22
C THR A 497 1.90 -28.98 -0.22
N LYS A 498 2.32 -28.44 0.94
CA LYS A 498 2.94 -27.13 1.01
C LYS A 498 4.32 -27.14 0.35
N LYS A 499 5.21 -28.07 0.72
CA LYS A 499 6.56 -28.16 0.15
C LYS A 499 6.52 -28.45 -1.35
N ALA A 500 5.62 -29.34 -1.77
CA ALA A 500 5.41 -29.63 -3.18
C ALA A 500 4.98 -28.37 -3.95
N GLY A 501 4.00 -27.61 -3.42
CA GLY A 501 3.56 -26.35 -4.00
C GLY A 501 4.68 -25.31 -4.10
N GLU A 502 5.42 -25.10 -3.02
CA GLU A 502 6.55 -24.15 -2.96
C GLU A 502 7.67 -24.49 -3.96
N LYS A 503 7.92 -25.78 -4.23
CA LYS A 503 8.95 -26.22 -5.21
C LYS A 503 8.49 -26.16 -6.67
N VAL A 504 7.18 -26.09 -6.90
CA VAL A 504 6.58 -25.96 -8.24
C VAL A 504 6.46 -24.50 -8.64
N GLN A 505 6.20 -23.64 -7.66
CA GLN A 505 6.07 -22.20 -7.83
C GLN A 505 7.31 -21.62 -8.55
N GLY A 506 7.07 -20.80 -9.58
CA GLY A 506 8.13 -20.19 -10.39
C GLY A 506 8.56 -20.98 -11.62
N PHE A 507 8.12 -22.23 -11.78
CA PHE A 507 8.58 -23.11 -12.87
C PHE A 507 7.47 -23.45 -13.86
N TRP A 508 7.82 -23.49 -15.14
CA TRP A 508 6.93 -23.92 -16.22
C TRP A 508 7.05 -25.42 -16.49
N VAL A 509 8.27 -25.95 -16.42
CA VAL A 509 8.55 -27.36 -16.70
C VAL A 509 9.27 -27.99 -15.52
N ILE A 510 8.74 -29.10 -15.04
CA ILE A 510 9.25 -29.82 -13.87
C ILE A 510 9.61 -31.24 -14.25
N GLU A 511 10.82 -31.65 -13.89
CA GLU A 511 11.29 -33.02 -14.01
C GLU A 511 11.06 -33.78 -12.70
N ILE A 512 10.51 -34.99 -12.82
CA ILE A 512 10.57 -36.01 -11.77
C ILE A 512 11.72 -36.96 -12.13
N GLN A 513 12.82 -36.86 -11.40
CA GLN A 513 13.98 -37.75 -11.55
C GLN A 513 13.73 -39.13 -10.92
N GLU A 514 14.31 -40.17 -11.52
CA GLU A 514 14.42 -41.52 -10.96
C GLU A 514 13.09 -42.22 -10.60
N LEU A 515 12.11 -42.22 -11.53
CA LEU A 515 10.82 -42.88 -11.30
C LEU A 515 10.93 -44.41 -11.08
N ALA A 516 12.04 -45.05 -11.48
CA ALA A 516 12.30 -46.48 -11.26
C ALA A 516 12.58 -46.87 -9.79
N GLY A 517 13.12 -45.97 -8.98
CA GLY A 517 13.43 -46.25 -7.57
C GLY A 517 12.22 -46.15 -6.62
N MET A 518 11.07 -45.72 -7.14
CA MET A 518 9.90 -45.35 -6.34
C MET A 518 9.14 -46.56 -5.80
N ARG A 519 8.70 -46.50 -4.54
CA ARG A 519 7.82 -47.54 -3.97
C ARG A 519 6.40 -47.39 -4.51
N LYS A 520 5.57 -48.43 -4.38
CA LYS A 520 4.16 -48.36 -4.81
C LYS A 520 3.39 -47.20 -4.15
N ALA A 521 3.63 -46.95 -2.85
CA ALA A 521 3.00 -45.84 -2.14
C ALA A 521 3.42 -44.47 -2.68
N ASP A 522 4.63 -44.36 -3.21
CA ASP A 522 5.19 -43.14 -3.77
C ASP A 522 4.55 -42.82 -5.14
N ILE A 523 4.30 -43.86 -5.95
CA ILE A 523 3.60 -43.72 -7.23
C ILE A 523 2.17 -43.19 -7.04
N GLU A 524 1.44 -43.61 -6.00
CA GLU A 524 0.10 -43.08 -5.72
C GLU A 524 0.13 -41.60 -5.36
N LYS A 525 1.14 -41.14 -4.60
CA LYS A 525 1.34 -39.71 -4.29
C LYS A 525 1.65 -38.92 -5.56
N VAL A 526 2.52 -39.43 -6.42
CA VAL A 526 2.83 -38.84 -7.72
C VAL A 526 1.57 -38.71 -8.57
N LYS A 527 0.72 -39.76 -8.65
CA LYS A 527 -0.56 -39.72 -9.38
C LYS A 527 -1.50 -38.65 -8.82
N ALA A 528 -1.62 -38.55 -7.50
CA ALA A 528 -2.44 -37.53 -6.85
C ALA A 528 -1.91 -36.13 -7.14
N PHE A 529 -0.60 -35.95 -7.04
CA PHE A 529 0.09 -34.71 -7.34
C PHE A 529 -0.14 -34.30 -8.80
N ILE A 530 0.20 -35.13 -9.80
CA ILE A 530 -0.03 -34.88 -11.24
C ILE A 530 -1.50 -34.53 -11.53
N SER A 531 -2.44 -35.20 -10.84
CA SER A 531 -3.86 -35.00 -11.08
C SER A 531 -4.40 -33.66 -10.58
N SER A 532 -3.67 -32.95 -9.71
CA SER A 532 -4.12 -31.69 -9.16
C SER A 532 -4.22 -30.57 -10.21
N THR A 533 -5.28 -29.79 -10.09
CA THR A 533 -5.50 -28.57 -10.89
C THR A 533 -5.08 -27.32 -10.12
N ASP A 534 -4.94 -27.41 -8.79
CA ASP A 534 -4.68 -26.28 -7.93
C ASP A 534 -3.80 -26.71 -6.75
N ASP A 535 -2.71 -25.97 -6.53
CA ASP A 535 -1.80 -26.16 -5.41
C ASP A 535 -2.22 -25.26 -4.25
N LYS A 536 -2.98 -25.82 -3.30
CA LYS A 536 -3.50 -25.04 -2.15
C LYS A 536 -2.56 -25.13 -0.97
N TYR A 537 -1.97 -24.02 -0.61
CA TYR A 537 -1.15 -23.93 0.59
C TYR A 537 -1.18 -22.53 1.19
N ARG A 538 -0.68 -22.43 2.42
CA ARG A 538 -0.44 -21.15 3.07
C ARG A 538 1.06 -20.90 3.03
N ALA A 539 1.47 -19.84 2.33
CA ALA A 539 2.85 -19.37 2.38
C ALA A 539 3.29 -19.14 3.84
N SER A 540 4.58 -19.26 4.10
CA SER A 540 5.13 -18.91 5.41
C SER A 540 4.77 -17.45 5.73
N TYR A 541 4.22 -17.20 6.93
CA TYR A 541 3.67 -15.89 7.36
C TYR A 541 2.40 -15.40 6.62
N GLY A 542 1.85 -16.17 5.68
CA GLY A 542 0.56 -15.89 5.06
C GLY A 542 -0.60 -15.98 6.06
N LYS A 543 -1.57 -15.07 5.95
CA LYS A 543 -2.79 -15.06 6.80
C LYS A 543 -3.87 -16.01 6.29
N HIS A 544 -3.93 -16.23 4.98
CA HIS A 544 -4.95 -17.02 4.30
C HIS A 544 -4.30 -18.15 3.49
N VAL A 545 -5.03 -19.26 3.34
CA VAL A 545 -4.66 -20.30 2.36
C VAL A 545 -4.94 -19.71 0.98
N GLU A 546 -3.93 -19.73 0.12
CA GLU A 546 -4.01 -19.23 -1.23
C GLU A 546 -4.25 -20.39 -2.20
N TRP A 547 -4.89 -20.07 -3.31
CA TRP A 547 -5.16 -21.00 -4.40
C TRP A 547 -4.17 -20.66 -5.50
N HIS A 548 -3.40 -21.65 -5.92
CA HIS A 548 -2.40 -21.48 -6.98
C HIS A 548 -2.80 -22.42 -8.12
N PRO A 549 -3.63 -21.96 -9.08
CA PRO A 549 -4.02 -22.74 -10.24
C PRO A 549 -2.77 -23.15 -11.01
N ARG A 550 -2.61 -24.46 -11.23
CA ARG A 550 -1.35 -24.99 -11.70
C ARG A 550 -1.05 -24.55 -13.13
N SER A 551 0.13 -23.95 -13.30
CA SER A 551 0.65 -23.42 -14.57
C SER A 551 1.85 -24.19 -15.14
N CYS A 552 2.35 -25.20 -14.41
CA CYS A 552 3.46 -26.03 -14.84
C CYS A 552 2.99 -27.32 -15.55
N ILE A 553 3.91 -27.90 -16.32
CA ILE A 553 3.84 -29.26 -16.86
C ILE A 553 4.96 -30.13 -16.27
N ILE A 554 4.69 -31.43 -16.19
CA ILE A 554 5.59 -32.40 -15.56
C ILE A 554 5.99 -33.46 -16.58
N PHE A 555 7.26 -33.86 -16.55
CA PHE A 555 7.75 -35.06 -17.22
C PHE A 555 8.61 -35.89 -16.27
N ALA A 556 8.82 -37.15 -16.60
CA ALA A 556 9.69 -38.04 -15.84
C ALA A 556 10.74 -38.70 -16.73
N THR A 557 11.87 -39.03 -16.14
CA THR A 557 12.95 -39.78 -16.80
C THR A 557 13.21 -41.09 -16.06
N VAL A 558 13.43 -42.17 -16.82
CA VAL A 558 13.68 -43.51 -16.26
C VAL A 558 14.78 -44.24 -17.01
N ASN A 559 15.53 -45.07 -16.28
CA ASN A 559 16.53 -45.97 -16.83
C ASN A 559 15.89 -47.36 -16.98
N GLY A 560 15.55 -47.72 -18.21
CA GLY A 560 14.60 -48.77 -18.59
C GLY A 560 14.99 -50.24 -18.35
N GLU A 561 15.69 -50.57 -17.26
CA GLU A 561 16.28 -51.90 -17.07
C GLU A 561 15.44 -52.86 -16.21
N GLN A 562 14.57 -52.38 -15.33
CA GLN A 562 13.86 -53.23 -14.34
C GLN A 562 12.33 -53.08 -14.32
N GLY A 563 11.75 -52.28 -15.22
CA GLY A 563 10.34 -51.86 -15.10
C GLY A 563 10.13 -50.97 -13.85
N TYR A 564 9.14 -50.09 -13.90
CA TYR A 564 8.98 -49.04 -12.88
C TYR A 564 7.52 -48.74 -12.54
N LEU A 565 6.58 -49.22 -13.36
CA LEU A 565 5.16 -49.15 -13.03
C LEU A 565 4.79 -50.38 -12.19
N ARG A 566 4.19 -50.14 -11.02
CA ARG A 566 3.87 -51.20 -10.03
C ARG A 566 2.38 -51.41 -9.80
N ASP A 567 1.54 -50.59 -10.41
CA ASP A 567 0.11 -50.64 -10.21
C ASP A 567 -0.64 -51.05 -11.47
N LEU A 568 -1.77 -51.72 -11.28
CA LEU A 568 -2.64 -52.16 -12.38
C LEU A 568 -3.63 -51.08 -12.79
N THR A 569 -3.85 -50.11 -11.91
CA THR A 569 -4.90 -49.10 -12.04
C THR A 569 -4.27 -47.71 -12.13
N GLY A 570 -4.68 -46.93 -13.13
CA GLY A 570 -4.24 -45.53 -13.23
C GLY A 570 -2.85 -45.30 -13.82
N ASN A 571 -2.24 -46.30 -14.47
CA ASN A 571 -1.05 -46.09 -15.31
C ASN A 571 -1.31 -45.21 -16.54
N ARG A 572 -2.59 -44.98 -16.87
CA ARG A 572 -3.03 -44.08 -17.95
C ARG A 572 -2.39 -42.67 -17.91
N ARG A 573 -1.97 -42.22 -16.72
CA ARG A 573 -1.33 -40.92 -16.47
C ARG A 573 0.13 -40.87 -16.94
N PHE A 574 0.74 -42.01 -17.25
CA PHE A 574 2.11 -42.13 -17.71
C PHE A 574 2.12 -42.46 -19.20
N TRP A 575 2.43 -41.47 -20.03
CA TRP A 575 2.64 -41.64 -21.46
C TRP A 575 4.10 -42.01 -21.68
N VAL A 576 4.38 -43.31 -21.67
CA VAL A 576 5.72 -43.86 -21.84
C VAL A 576 6.15 -43.66 -23.29
N ILE A 577 7.34 -43.08 -23.48
CA ILE A 577 8.01 -42.94 -24.77
C ILE A 577 9.32 -43.72 -24.68
N LYS A 578 9.43 -44.80 -25.46
CA LYS A 578 10.64 -45.63 -25.48
C LYS A 578 11.72 -44.96 -26.33
N ILE A 579 12.90 -44.86 -25.74
CA ILE A 579 14.11 -44.27 -26.31
C ILE A 579 15.10 -45.40 -26.56
N ASN A 580 15.39 -45.64 -27.84
CA ASN A 580 16.28 -46.72 -28.26
C ASN A 580 17.73 -46.27 -28.42
N SER A 581 17.98 -44.96 -28.39
CA SER A 581 19.33 -44.41 -28.51
C SER A 581 20.28 -45.02 -27.48
N THR A 582 21.46 -45.42 -27.94
CA THR A 582 22.59 -45.82 -27.10
C THR A 582 23.66 -44.74 -27.03
N ASN A 583 23.46 -43.64 -27.75
CA ASN A 583 24.45 -42.57 -27.85
C ASN A 583 24.39 -41.69 -26.61
N VAL A 584 25.55 -41.47 -25.99
CA VAL A 584 25.66 -40.50 -24.91
C VAL A 584 25.66 -39.11 -25.52
N ILE A 585 24.59 -38.35 -25.29
CA ILE A 585 24.45 -36.97 -25.75
C ILE A 585 24.58 -36.07 -24.53
N PRO A 586 25.76 -35.45 -24.30
CA PRO A 586 25.99 -34.66 -23.10
C PRO A 586 25.19 -33.36 -23.11
N ASN A 587 24.89 -32.80 -24.29
CA ASN A 587 24.10 -31.58 -24.41
C ASN A 587 23.39 -31.44 -25.77
N PHE A 588 22.25 -30.75 -25.77
CA PHE A 588 21.57 -30.30 -26.99
C PHE A 588 21.83 -28.81 -27.19
N ASN A 589 22.16 -28.41 -28.42
CA ASN A 589 22.40 -27.00 -28.76
C ASN A 589 21.30 -26.51 -29.72
N PHE A 590 20.09 -26.31 -29.19
CA PHE A 590 19.02 -25.67 -29.95
C PHE A 590 19.20 -24.15 -29.91
N ASP A 591 19.34 -23.55 -31.09
CA ASP A 591 19.38 -22.11 -31.22
C ASP A 591 18.03 -21.45 -30.87
N LYS A 592 18.04 -20.12 -30.71
CA LYS A 592 16.83 -19.35 -30.39
C LYS A 592 15.73 -19.54 -31.43
N HIS A 593 16.08 -19.58 -32.71
CA HIS A 593 15.12 -19.71 -33.81
C HIS A 593 14.36 -21.04 -33.74
N PHE A 594 15.06 -22.16 -33.52
CA PHE A 594 14.46 -23.47 -33.36
C PHE A 594 13.51 -23.52 -32.17
N LYS A 595 13.95 -23.00 -31.01
CA LYS A 595 13.13 -22.97 -29.79
C LYS A 595 11.86 -22.14 -29.98
N ASP A 596 12.02 -20.93 -30.51
CA ASP A 596 10.90 -20.03 -30.73
C ASP A 596 9.87 -20.62 -31.72
N HIS A 597 10.32 -21.24 -32.81
CA HIS A 597 9.41 -21.88 -33.76
C HIS A 597 8.80 -23.20 -33.25
N LEU A 598 9.51 -23.94 -32.39
CA LEU A 598 8.97 -25.14 -31.73
C LEU A 598 7.84 -24.77 -30.76
N TRP A 599 8.04 -23.73 -29.95
CA TRP A 599 6.98 -23.22 -29.06
C TRP A 599 5.86 -22.51 -29.82
N ALA A 600 6.15 -21.87 -30.95
CA ALA A 600 5.12 -21.30 -31.83
C ALA A 600 4.26 -22.39 -32.47
N GLU A 601 4.85 -23.52 -32.86
CA GLU A 601 4.12 -24.71 -33.32
C GLU A 601 3.23 -25.27 -32.19
N ALA A 602 3.78 -25.43 -30.98
CA ALA A 602 2.99 -25.88 -29.82
C ALA A 602 1.81 -24.95 -29.51
N LYS A 603 2.04 -23.63 -29.60
CA LYS A 603 1.01 -22.60 -29.43
C LYS A 603 -0.07 -22.71 -30.51
N HIS A 604 0.33 -22.94 -31.75
CA HIS A 604 -0.61 -23.16 -32.85
C HIS A 604 -1.52 -24.37 -32.62
N TYR A 605 -1.01 -25.50 -32.11
CA TYR A 605 -1.84 -26.65 -31.76
C TYR A 605 -2.85 -26.31 -30.65
N TYR A 606 -2.41 -25.61 -29.60
CA TYR A 606 -3.30 -25.13 -28.54
C TYR A 606 -4.42 -24.21 -29.08
N GLU A 607 -4.06 -23.20 -29.88
CA GLU A 607 -5.02 -22.25 -30.47
C GLU A 607 -5.98 -22.94 -31.45
N SER A 608 -5.55 -24.02 -32.08
CA SER A 608 -6.38 -24.85 -32.97
C SER A 608 -7.31 -25.81 -32.22
N GLY A 609 -7.27 -25.83 -30.88
CA GLY A 609 -8.15 -26.64 -30.04
C GLY A 609 -7.70 -28.10 -29.86
N GLU A 610 -6.39 -28.38 -29.91
CA GLU A 610 -5.85 -29.72 -29.66
C GLU A 610 -6.37 -30.31 -28.33
N GLU A 611 -6.96 -31.51 -28.41
CA GLU A 611 -7.42 -32.23 -27.22
C GLU A 611 -6.23 -32.69 -26.36
N LEU A 612 -6.28 -32.46 -25.05
CA LEU A 612 -5.16 -32.77 -24.13
C LEU A 612 -5.22 -34.18 -23.52
N PHE A 613 -6.08 -35.05 -24.04
CA PHE A 613 -6.22 -36.45 -23.61
C PHE A 613 -6.11 -37.39 -24.82
N LEU A 614 -5.77 -38.66 -24.57
CA LEU A 614 -5.73 -39.69 -25.61
C LEU A 614 -7.11 -40.31 -25.83
N SER A 615 -7.41 -40.64 -27.08
CA SER A 615 -8.64 -41.31 -27.50
C SER A 615 -8.37 -42.39 -28.54
N GLY A 616 -9.30 -43.33 -28.69
CA GLY A 616 -9.25 -44.35 -29.75
C GLY A 616 -8.05 -45.27 -29.66
N GLU A 617 -7.45 -45.59 -30.81
CA GLU A 617 -6.33 -46.54 -30.95
C GLU A 617 -5.10 -46.19 -30.11
N TYR A 618 -4.89 -44.90 -29.80
CA TYR A 618 -3.74 -44.46 -28.99
C TYR A 618 -3.82 -44.95 -27.54
N LEU A 619 -5.01 -45.20 -27.00
CA LEU A 619 -5.17 -45.77 -25.66
C LEU A 619 -4.69 -47.21 -25.58
N ASP A 620 -4.93 -47.99 -26.64
CA ASP A 620 -4.50 -49.39 -26.71
C ASP A 620 -2.97 -49.47 -26.81
N ILE A 621 -2.37 -48.62 -27.65
CA ILE A 621 -0.90 -48.51 -27.78
C ILE A 621 -0.29 -48.01 -26.46
N ALA A 622 -0.86 -46.98 -25.82
CA ALA A 622 -0.40 -46.49 -24.52
C ALA A 622 -0.42 -47.60 -23.46
N THR A 623 -1.49 -48.42 -23.45
CA THR A 623 -1.62 -49.56 -22.52
C THR A 623 -0.54 -50.60 -22.77
N GLN A 624 -0.18 -50.88 -24.03
CA GLN A 624 0.93 -51.78 -24.36
C GLN A 624 2.26 -51.25 -23.81
N TYR A 625 2.58 -49.98 -24.03
CA TYR A 625 3.81 -49.37 -23.47
C TYR A 625 3.82 -49.36 -21.94
N GLN A 626 2.68 -49.08 -21.31
CA GLN A 626 2.54 -49.10 -19.84
C GLN A 626 2.72 -50.51 -19.28
N ASN A 627 2.16 -51.53 -19.92
CA ASN A 627 2.33 -52.93 -19.52
C ASN A 627 3.79 -53.37 -19.68
N ASN A 628 4.45 -52.99 -20.77
CA ASN A 628 5.88 -53.29 -21.00
C ASN A 628 6.80 -52.57 -19.99
N ALA A 629 6.36 -51.43 -19.46
CA ALA A 629 7.06 -50.67 -18.42
C ALA A 629 6.75 -51.16 -16.99
N MET A 630 5.91 -52.18 -16.82
CA MET A 630 5.66 -52.76 -15.50
C MET A 630 6.90 -53.47 -14.96
N GLU A 631 7.10 -53.36 -13.65
CA GLU A 631 8.10 -54.16 -12.94
C GLU A 631 7.80 -55.65 -13.15
N LYS A 632 8.79 -56.39 -13.65
CA LYS A 632 8.63 -57.81 -13.92
C LYS A 632 8.58 -58.58 -12.61
N ASP A 633 7.56 -59.41 -12.44
CA ASP A 633 7.48 -60.31 -11.30
C ASP A 633 8.29 -61.58 -11.60
N ASP A 634 9.21 -61.98 -10.73
CA ASP A 634 10.04 -63.18 -10.93
C ASP A 634 9.20 -64.46 -11.11
N ARG A 635 7.93 -64.45 -10.66
CA ARG A 635 7.00 -65.57 -10.81
C ARG A 635 6.38 -65.66 -12.21
N VAL A 636 6.57 -64.68 -13.09
CA VAL A 636 6.03 -64.69 -14.46
C VAL A 636 6.41 -65.98 -15.17
N GLY A 637 7.69 -66.37 -15.20
CA GLY A 637 8.12 -67.58 -15.87
C GLY A 637 7.53 -68.88 -15.28
N ILE A 638 7.24 -68.88 -13.98
CA ILE A 638 6.58 -70.01 -13.31
C ILE A 638 5.12 -70.13 -13.78
N VAL A 639 4.42 -68.99 -13.87
CA VAL A 639 3.03 -68.95 -14.34
C VAL A 639 2.95 -69.23 -15.85
N GLU A 640 3.87 -68.72 -16.67
CA GLU A 640 3.95 -69.03 -18.10
C GLU A 640 4.07 -70.53 -18.34
N LYS A 641 5.03 -71.19 -17.68
CA LYS A 641 5.19 -72.64 -17.76
C LYS A 641 3.90 -73.37 -17.38
N TYR A 642 3.24 -72.94 -16.29
CA TYR A 642 1.97 -73.51 -15.85
C TYR A 642 0.84 -73.32 -16.89
N LEU A 643 0.76 -72.17 -17.55
CA LEU A 643 -0.26 -71.89 -18.56
C LEU A 643 -0.01 -72.67 -19.87
N GLU A 644 1.24 -72.97 -20.19
CA GLU A 644 1.65 -73.73 -21.38
C GLU A 644 1.58 -75.26 -21.21
N GLU A 645 1.63 -75.75 -19.97
CA GLU A 645 1.57 -77.18 -19.67
C GLU A 645 0.27 -77.82 -20.19
N MET A 646 0.40 -79.00 -20.82
CA MET A 646 -0.73 -79.73 -21.39
C MET A 646 -1.57 -80.38 -20.28
N LEU A 647 -2.89 -80.32 -20.42
CA LEU A 647 -3.87 -80.86 -19.48
C LEU A 647 -4.48 -82.18 -19.96
N PRO A 648 -4.72 -83.13 -19.04
CA PRO A 648 -5.49 -84.36 -19.30
C PRO A 648 -6.90 -84.08 -19.82
N ASP A 649 -7.42 -84.97 -20.65
CA ASP A 649 -8.80 -84.92 -21.14
C ASP A 649 -9.87 -84.97 -20.03
N ASN A 650 -9.56 -85.61 -18.90
CA ASN A 650 -10.40 -85.67 -17.69
C ASN A 650 -10.09 -84.58 -16.64
N TRP A 651 -9.48 -83.46 -17.03
CA TRP A 651 -9.06 -82.41 -16.07
C TRP A 651 -10.19 -81.87 -15.17
N ASP A 652 -11.39 -81.75 -15.73
CA ASP A 652 -12.53 -81.14 -15.04
C ASP A 652 -13.08 -81.98 -13.88
N ASP A 653 -12.76 -83.28 -13.84
CA ASP A 653 -13.21 -84.20 -12.79
C ASP A 653 -12.35 -84.14 -11.51
N PHE A 654 -11.16 -83.54 -11.60
CA PHE A 654 -10.20 -83.49 -10.49
C PHE A 654 -10.45 -82.35 -9.51
N GLY A 655 -10.31 -82.67 -8.21
CA GLY A 655 -10.29 -81.69 -7.12
C GLY A 655 -8.97 -80.92 -7.02
N ILE A 656 -8.91 -79.93 -6.12
CA ILE A 656 -7.74 -79.03 -5.99
C ILE A 656 -6.45 -79.81 -5.68
N GLU A 657 -6.51 -80.82 -4.82
CA GLU A 657 -5.35 -81.63 -4.41
C GLU A 657 -4.76 -82.43 -5.60
N ASP A 658 -5.61 -83.09 -6.38
CA ASP A 658 -5.20 -83.84 -7.58
C ASP A 658 -4.60 -82.89 -8.63
N ARG A 659 -5.20 -81.71 -8.82
CA ARG A 659 -4.69 -80.70 -9.75
C ARG A 659 -3.33 -80.14 -9.31
N ARG A 660 -3.11 -79.91 -8.01
CA ARG A 660 -1.80 -79.51 -7.45
C ARG A 660 -0.76 -80.59 -7.67
N TYR A 661 -1.13 -81.84 -7.39
CA TYR A 661 -0.25 -82.99 -7.57
C TYR A 661 0.20 -83.11 -9.03
N TYR A 662 -0.67 -82.85 -10.01
CA TYR A 662 -0.31 -82.89 -11.43
C TYR A 662 0.90 -82.01 -11.79
N PHE A 663 1.00 -80.81 -11.21
CA PHE A 663 2.12 -79.87 -11.46
C PHE A 663 3.32 -80.08 -10.54
N ASN A 664 3.16 -80.77 -9.41
CA ASN A 664 4.17 -80.91 -8.37
C ASN A 664 4.55 -82.37 -8.06
N LYS A 665 4.40 -83.28 -9.04
CA LYS A 665 4.60 -84.74 -8.88
C LYS A 665 5.92 -85.15 -8.21
N GLU A 666 6.94 -84.31 -8.30
CA GLU A 666 8.27 -84.55 -7.73
C GLU A 666 8.35 -84.31 -6.21
N PHE A 667 7.37 -83.63 -5.61
CA PHE A 667 7.43 -83.16 -4.22
C PHE A 667 6.49 -83.88 -3.26
N ASP A 668 5.45 -84.55 -3.76
CA ASP A 668 4.48 -85.27 -2.92
C ASP A 668 4.32 -86.72 -3.40
N THR A 669 5.19 -87.61 -2.92
CA THR A 669 5.14 -89.05 -3.27
C THR A 669 4.08 -89.83 -2.50
N TYR A 670 3.32 -89.18 -1.61
CA TYR A 670 2.33 -89.83 -0.74
C TYR A 670 0.88 -89.54 -1.17
N HIS A 671 0.65 -88.50 -1.96
CA HIS A 671 -0.67 -88.25 -2.57
C HIS A 671 -0.96 -89.23 -3.71
N THR A 672 -2.11 -89.88 -3.66
CA THR A 672 -2.61 -90.74 -4.75
C THR A 672 -3.85 -90.09 -5.35
N PRO A 673 -3.82 -89.71 -6.64
CA PRO A 673 -4.97 -89.12 -7.32
C PRO A 673 -6.19 -90.02 -7.24
N LYS A 674 -7.37 -89.42 -7.10
CA LYS A 674 -8.64 -90.16 -7.02
C LYS A 674 -8.89 -91.03 -8.27
N GLU A 675 -8.44 -90.56 -9.43
CA GLU A 675 -8.47 -91.26 -10.71
C GLU A 675 -7.15 -91.04 -11.45
N PRO A 676 -6.72 -91.97 -12.33
CA PRO A 676 -5.53 -91.75 -13.16
C PRO A 676 -5.75 -90.58 -14.13
N PHE A 677 -4.73 -89.75 -14.30
CA PHE A 677 -4.74 -88.70 -15.33
C PHE A 677 -4.78 -89.34 -16.72
N GLY A 678 -5.74 -88.91 -17.55
CA GLY A 678 -5.83 -89.30 -18.95
C GLY A 678 -4.72 -88.68 -19.82
N PRO A 679 -4.75 -88.88 -21.14
CA PRO A 679 -3.77 -88.30 -22.05
C PRO A 679 -3.83 -86.76 -22.01
N ALA A 680 -2.67 -86.11 -21.90
CA ALA A 680 -2.56 -84.66 -21.92
C ALA A 680 -2.71 -84.13 -23.36
N ILE A 681 -3.90 -83.64 -23.73
CA ILE A 681 -4.27 -83.36 -25.13
C ILE A 681 -4.55 -81.88 -25.45
N TYR A 682 -4.67 -80.99 -24.45
CA TYR A 682 -4.99 -79.58 -24.70
C TYR A 682 -4.30 -78.62 -23.72
N GLN A 683 -4.16 -77.35 -24.13
CA GLN A 683 -3.67 -76.26 -23.27
C GLN A 683 -4.83 -75.43 -22.73
N ARG A 684 -4.64 -74.80 -21.56
CA ARG A 684 -5.64 -73.89 -20.99
C ARG A 684 -5.98 -72.73 -21.94
N GLU A 685 -7.25 -72.60 -22.28
CA GLU A 685 -7.81 -71.43 -22.98
C GLU A 685 -8.35 -70.36 -22.01
N GLU A 686 -8.69 -70.76 -20.78
CA GLU A 686 -9.24 -69.91 -19.73
C GLU A 686 -8.54 -70.21 -18.40
N VAL A 687 -8.30 -69.18 -17.57
CA VAL A 687 -7.70 -69.33 -16.24
C VAL A 687 -8.22 -68.27 -15.27
N SER A 688 -8.16 -68.54 -13.97
CA SER A 688 -8.45 -67.52 -12.94
C SER A 688 -7.27 -67.30 -11.98
N PRO A 689 -7.16 -66.11 -11.35
CA PRO A 689 -6.12 -65.88 -10.35
C PRO A 689 -6.13 -66.87 -9.17
N MET A 690 -7.32 -67.33 -8.76
CA MET A 690 -7.49 -68.34 -7.72
C MET A 690 -6.93 -69.71 -8.14
N GLU A 691 -7.11 -70.07 -9.42
CA GLU A 691 -6.61 -71.31 -9.99
C GLU A 691 -5.07 -71.34 -9.97
N ILE A 692 -4.43 -70.26 -10.43
CA ILE A 692 -2.96 -70.11 -10.38
C ILE A 692 -2.46 -70.13 -8.93
N PHE A 693 -3.14 -69.44 -8.01
CA PHE A 693 -2.74 -69.44 -6.60
C PHE A 693 -2.75 -70.85 -6.00
N CYS A 694 -3.79 -71.62 -6.30
CA CYS A 694 -3.95 -72.95 -5.73
C CYS A 694 -3.08 -73.99 -6.44
N GLU A 695 -3.05 -74.01 -7.76
CA GLU A 695 -2.41 -75.05 -8.56
C GLU A 695 -0.93 -74.74 -8.84
N CYS A 696 -0.63 -73.53 -9.32
CA CYS A 696 0.72 -73.14 -9.72
C CYS A 696 1.61 -72.78 -8.51
N PHE A 697 1.06 -72.06 -7.53
CA PHE A 697 1.81 -71.67 -6.32
C PHE A 697 1.62 -72.63 -5.14
N ASN A 698 0.82 -73.69 -5.31
CA ASN A 698 0.58 -74.72 -4.31
C ASN A 698 0.11 -74.17 -2.94
N LYS A 699 -0.73 -73.12 -2.94
CA LYS A 699 -1.24 -72.45 -1.72
C LYS A 699 -2.71 -72.78 -1.45
N ASP A 700 -3.13 -72.73 -0.19
CA ASP A 700 -4.49 -73.08 0.20
C ASP A 700 -5.56 -72.07 -0.20
N LYS A 701 -6.68 -72.57 -0.74
CA LYS A 701 -7.80 -71.75 -1.21
C LYS A 701 -8.32 -70.78 -0.14
N GLY A 702 -8.24 -71.17 1.14
CA GLY A 702 -8.63 -70.34 2.28
C GLY A 702 -7.75 -69.11 2.49
N ASP A 703 -6.49 -69.15 2.03
CA ASP A 703 -5.52 -68.05 2.16
C ASP A 703 -5.60 -67.06 1.00
N PHE A 704 -6.45 -67.32 0.00
CA PHE A 704 -6.61 -66.42 -1.12
C PHE A 704 -7.42 -65.18 -0.72
N ASP A 705 -6.77 -64.03 -0.79
CA ASP A 705 -7.38 -62.74 -0.53
C ASP A 705 -7.35 -61.82 -1.78
N GLY A 706 -7.92 -60.62 -1.62
CA GLY A 706 -7.92 -59.63 -2.69
C GLY A 706 -6.52 -59.06 -3.02
N LYS A 707 -5.52 -59.24 -2.16
CA LYS A 707 -4.13 -58.80 -2.41
C LYS A 707 -3.44 -59.80 -3.34
N GLU A 708 -3.54 -61.09 -3.05
CA GLU A 708 -3.00 -62.17 -3.87
C GLU A 708 -3.67 -62.23 -5.24
N GLY A 709 -5.00 -62.08 -5.30
CA GLY A 709 -5.71 -62.00 -6.58
C GLY A 709 -5.25 -60.85 -7.47
N ARG A 710 -4.90 -59.69 -6.89
CA ARG A 710 -4.34 -58.56 -7.63
C ARG A 710 -2.90 -58.82 -8.08
N ALA A 711 -2.07 -59.46 -7.25
CA ALA A 711 -0.71 -59.81 -7.61
C ALA A 711 -0.66 -60.77 -8.81
N ILE A 712 -1.49 -61.81 -8.81
CA ILE A 712 -1.57 -62.77 -9.91
C ILE A 712 -2.19 -62.16 -11.17
N ALA A 713 -3.20 -61.30 -11.01
CA ALA A 713 -3.73 -60.51 -12.12
C ALA A 713 -2.65 -59.66 -12.81
N ALA A 714 -1.67 -59.14 -12.04
CA ALA A 714 -0.53 -58.42 -12.61
C ALA A 714 0.41 -59.31 -13.39
N ILE A 715 0.73 -60.50 -12.87
CA ILE A 715 1.52 -61.50 -13.57
C ILE A 715 0.85 -61.85 -14.92
N LEU A 716 -0.45 -62.15 -14.91
CA LEU A 716 -1.19 -62.52 -16.11
C LEU A 716 -1.23 -61.44 -17.20
N MET A 717 -1.12 -60.16 -16.85
CA MET A 717 -1.06 -59.06 -17.83
C MET A 717 0.33 -58.86 -18.43
N GLN A 718 1.37 -59.41 -17.80
CA GLN A 718 2.74 -59.41 -18.35
C GLN A 718 2.97 -60.57 -19.33
N ILE A 719 2.11 -61.59 -19.31
CA ILE A 719 2.21 -62.76 -20.18
C ILE A 719 1.53 -62.47 -21.52
N GLU A 720 2.29 -62.59 -22.60
CA GLU A 720 1.79 -62.36 -23.95
C GLU A 720 0.68 -63.36 -24.31
N GLY A 721 -0.37 -62.89 -24.99
CA GLY A 721 -1.47 -63.75 -25.43
C GLY A 721 -2.55 -64.03 -24.39
N TRP A 722 -2.50 -63.44 -23.18
CA TRP A 722 -3.59 -63.52 -22.21
C TRP A 722 -4.29 -62.17 -22.00
N ALA A 723 -5.60 -62.19 -21.76
CA ALA A 723 -6.38 -60.98 -21.53
C ALA A 723 -7.47 -61.18 -20.48
N LYS A 724 -7.67 -60.14 -19.67
CA LYS A 724 -8.74 -60.09 -18.67
C LYS A 724 -10.10 -59.98 -19.36
N THR A 725 -11.11 -60.66 -18.82
CA THR A 725 -12.51 -60.48 -19.22
C THR A 725 -13.34 -59.84 -18.10
N ASP A 726 -14.42 -59.15 -18.46
CA ASP A 726 -15.40 -58.64 -17.51
C ASP A 726 -16.40 -59.72 -17.04
N LYS A 727 -16.28 -60.94 -17.57
CA LYS A 727 -17.19 -62.04 -17.27
C LYS A 727 -16.70 -62.80 -16.04
N ARG A 728 -17.65 -63.20 -15.19
CA ARG A 728 -17.40 -64.14 -14.09
C ARG A 728 -18.02 -65.49 -14.40
N LYS A 729 -17.22 -66.53 -14.41
CA LYS A 729 -17.62 -67.92 -14.70
C LYS A 729 -17.34 -68.80 -13.50
N THR A 730 -18.11 -69.87 -13.34
CA THR A 730 -17.78 -70.92 -12.36
C THR A 730 -16.60 -71.73 -12.90
N MET A 731 -15.46 -71.67 -12.20
CA MET A 731 -14.21 -72.32 -12.59
C MET A 731 -13.99 -73.53 -11.68
N GLY A 732 -14.29 -74.74 -12.17
CA GLY A 732 -14.05 -76.02 -11.49
C GLY A 732 -14.30 -75.97 -9.96
N PRO A 733 -13.35 -76.42 -9.12
CA PRO A 733 -13.49 -76.41 -7.65
C PRO A 733 -13.32 -75.01 -7.00
N TYR A 734 -13.06 -73.97 -7.79
CA TYR A 734 -12.76 -72.60 -7.33
C TYR A 734 -14.00 -71.70 -7.22
N GLY A 735 -15.17 -72.17 -7.68
CA GLY A 735 -16.41 -71.39 -7.67
C GLY A 735 -16.40 -70.26 -8.68
N LYS A 736 -17.21 -69.21 -8.46
CA LYS A 736 -17.41 -68.11 -9.42
C LYS A 736 -16.25 -67.12 -9.41
N GLN A 737 -15.39 -67.17 -10.43
CA GLN A 737 -14.18 -66.36 -10.55
C GLN A 737 -14.23 -65.42 -11.75
N THR A 738 -13.43 -64.35 -11.71
CA THR A 738 -13.13 -63.53 -12.90
C THR A 738 -12.12 -64.28 -13.75
N VAL A 739 -12.37 -64.37 -15.06
CA VAL A 739 -11.60 -65.23 -15.96
C VAL A 739 -10.72 -64.41 -16.89
N TYR A 740 -9.53 -64.94 -17.14
CA TYR A 740 -8.60 -64.49 -18.16
C TYR A 740 -8.62 -65.50 -19.29
N ILE A 741 -8.65 -65.02 -20.53
CA ILE A 741 -8.73 -65.85 -21.72
C ILE A 741 -7.47 -65.72 -22.56
N ARG A 742 -7.08 -66.81 -23.19
CA ARG A 742 -6.02 -66.81 -24.19
C ARG A 742 -6.56 -66.15 -25.47
N LYS A 743 -5.93 -65.07 -25.92
CA LYS A 743 -6.20 -64.47 -27.23
C LYS A 743 -5.81 -65.50 -28.30
N LYS A 744 -6.79 -65.96 -29.09
CA LYS A 744 -6.50 -66.76 -30.29
C LYS A 744 -5.67 -65.90 -31.23
N LYS A 745 -4.52 -66.41 -31.65
CA LYS A 745 -3.64 -65.78 -32.64
C LYS A 745 -4.37 -65.58 -33.96
#